data_AF-A0A1M7HXT6-F1
#
_entry.id   AF-A0A1M7HXT6-F1
#
_cell.length_a   1.000
_cell.length_b   1.000
_cell.length_c   1.000
_cell.angle_alpha   90.00
_cell.angle_beta   90.00
_cell.angle_gamma   90.00
#
_symmetry.space_group_name_H-M   'P 1'
#
loop_
_entity.id
_entity.type
_entity.pdbx_description
1 polymer ?
#
loop_
_entity_poly.entity_id
_entity_poly.type
_entity_poly.pdbx_seq_one_letter_code
_entity_poly.pdbx_strand_id
1 'polypeptide(L)'
;MSTSASAACYHCGNPMPAGAPWCIQLDDEQHPLCCPGCEAVAHAIVEGGLESYYRYRTELPERPDERKAAKADTWVVFDDPGLQATFVHPDEDGRVHATLAVEGITCAACAWLIEHRLNALDGVDSSAVNLTHHRVRIGWDPQIIALSQLLAEMAAIGYTAQPYEPDQAQKRLQREERMTIRRLIVAAAGMAQVMMFSIPIYVSSPGDISDGFYALFHWLSFALATPVVLFSARPFFHNALRDLKTRVLGMDVPVSIAIGCAYLASAWAVITGSGEVYFDSVAMFTFFLLFSRYIEARARRRNGQSGNALSGVLPASATRLEDDDSERVVPANRLAAGDRVLIKPGHDVPADGIIEQGESSLDESMLTGEYLPVTRCVGQPVVGGSQNMENPLVIRVTHAGPQARVAGIIDLTDRAFANRPRLAQLAARMAHLFVLRLLLVAACVAVAWWFIDPSRMLWIMLSVLVVTCPCALALATPAALTAGHGQLRRRGVLVTRADALETLSNATRVIFDKTGTLTRGEMQLVETRPLSDGLSSERARTLAAALEARSEHPIARAFQPYRDATLTAREIHSVTGQGLEGVIDKARWRLGKPVFASASRDHSPDDVPTAPDDGQWLLLTEDAAPRAWFRLHDALRDDAAATVAALKARGLEVELLSGDTPGAVGELAATLGIATWHAGQSPENKLERIQALQATGERVAMVGDGINDVPVLAGADVAIAMNGATDLARTRADAVLLSPRLSRIDEAVEIARATRRIMKQNMAWSVCYNVAALPLAAIGLVPPWLAAIGMSLSSLIVVGNALRLTRWKTRPAPHVSPPSPVTA
;
A
#
# COMPACT_ATOMS: atom_id res chain seq x y z
N MET A 1 67.29 -27.29 -24.56
CA MET A 1 67.03 -26.05 -23.80
C MET A 1 65.88 -26.33 -22.86
N SER A 2 66.15 -26.54 -21.57
CA SER A 2 65.12 -26.78 -20.55
C SER A 2 64.32 -25.50 -20.29
N THR A 3 63.01 -25.60 -20.43
CA THR A 3 62.01 -24.59 -20.03
C THR A 3 61.98 -24.47 -18.51
N SER A 4 62.44 -23.34 -17.96
CA SER A 4 62.31 -22.99 -16.55
C SER A 4 60.83 -22.85 -16.19
N ALA A 5 60.32 -23.66 -15.27
CA ALA A 5 58.98 -23.54 -14.72
C ALA A 5 58.80 -22.14 -14.08
N SER A 6 57.80 -21.38 -14.50
CA SER A 6 57.47 -20.10 -13.87
C SER A 6 57.05 -20.36 -12.41
N ALA A 7 57.77 -19.80 -11.45
CA ALA A 7 57.39 -19.89 -10.04
C ALA A 7 55.95 -19.36 -9.84
N ALA A 8 55.16 -20.03 -9.01
CA ALA A 8 53.84 -19.56 -8.62
C ALA A 8 53.95 -18.63 -7.40
N CYS A 9 53.07 -17.64 -7.32
CA CYS A 9 52.93 -16.74 -6.18
C CYS A 9 52.66 -17.55 -4.92
N TYR A 10 53.46 -17.31 -3.87
CA TYR A 10 53.28 -18.02 -2.62
C TYR A 10 51.91 -17.72 -1.99
N HIS A 11 51.38 -16.50 -2.08
CA HIS A 11 50.09 -16.17 -1.46
C HIS A 11 48.87 -16.75 -2.20
N CYS A 12 48.76 -16.53 -3.52
CA CYS A 12 47.56 -16.81 -4.30
C CYS A 12 47.72 -17.87 -5.42
N GLY A 13 48.94 -18.36 -5.66
CA GLY A 13 49.23 -19.38 -6.66
C GLY A 13 49.28 -18.91 -8.12
N ASN A 14 49.11 -17.61 -8.40
CA ASN A 14 49.21 -17.09 -9.77
C ASN A 14 50.65 -17.19 -10.33
N PRO A 15 50.83 -17.36 -11.65
CA PRO A 15 52.15 -17.34 -12.25
C PRO A 15 52.84 -16.00 -11.99
N MET A 16 54.09 -16.06 -11.51
CA MET A 16 54.90 -14.89 -11.23
C MET A 16 55.31 -14.18 -12.53
N PRO A 17 55.15 -12.86 -12.64
CA PRO A 17 55.82 -12.09 -13.67
C PRO A 17 57.34 -12.25 -13.54
N ALA A 18 58.03 -12.39 -14.67
CA ALA A 18 59.49 -12.52 -14.67
C ALA A 18 60.15 -11.28 -14.03
N GLY A 19 60.92 -11.47 -12.96
CA GLY A 19 61.60 -10.38 -12.24
C GLY A 19 60.72 -9.57 -11.28
N ALA A 20 59.55 -10.07 -10.88
CA ALA A 20 58.72 -9.43 -9.88
C ALA A 20 59.46 -9.23 -8.54
N PRO A 21 59.47 -8.01 -7.96
CA PRO A 21 60.27 -7.67 -6.79
C PRO A 21 59.61 -8.04 -5.46
N TRP A 22 58.36 -8.50 -5.47
CA TRP A 22 57.55 -8.66 -4.27
C TRP A 22 57.83 -9.99 -3.58
N CYS A 23 58.03 -9.95 -2.27
CA CYS A 23 58.31 -11.13 -1.47
C CYS A 23 57.81 -10.98 -0.03
N ILE A 24 57.65 -12.10 0.67
CA ILE A 24 57.41 -12.10 2.11
C ILE A 24 58.43 -13.00 2.81
N GLN A 25 58.86 -12.60 3.99
CA GLN A 25 59.76 -13.40 4.83
C GLN A 25 58.95 -14.17 5.87
N LEU A 26 59.08 -15.50 5.87
CA LEU A 26 58.46 -16.42 6.82
C LEU A 26 59.54 -17.39 7.30
N ASP A 27 59.72 -17.55 8.62
CA ASP A 27 60.65 -18.52 9.21
C ASP A 27 62.08 -18.50 8.62
N ASP A 28 62.61 -17.29 8.38
CA ASP A 28 63.91 -17.01 7.73
C ASP A 28 64.04 -17.38 6.24
N GLU A 29 62.95 -17.80 5.59
CA GLU A 29 62.89 -18.00 4.13
C GLU A 29 62.12 -16.87 3.43
N GLN A 30 62.62 -16.42 2.27
CA GLN A 30 61.91 -15.48 1.40
C GLN A 30 61.04 -16.21 0.38
N HIS A 31 59.76 -15.89 0.35
CA HIS A 31 58.80 -16.45 -0.60
C HIS A 31 58.32 -15.40 -1.61
N PRO A 32 58.35 -15.72 -2.92
CA PRO A 32 57.99 -14.77 -3.98
C PRO A 32 56.48 -14.54 -4.13
N LEU A 33 56.08 -13.32 -4.49
CA LEU A 33 54.68 -12.90 -4.64
C LEU A 33 54.42 -12.20 -6.00
N CYS A 34 53.22 -12.37 -6.57
CA CYS A 34 52.95 -11.95 -7.95
C CYS A 34 52.61 -10.46 -8.14
N CYS A 35 52.22 -9.75 -7.07
CA CYS A 35 51.78 -8.35 -7.15
C CYS A 35 51.88 -7.67 -5.77
N PRO A 36 51.87 -6.32 -5.70
CA PRO A 36 51.96 -5.60 -4.43
C PRO A 36 50.73 -5.82 -3.54
N GLY A 37 49.58 -6.17 -4.12
CA GLY A 37 48.40 -6.56 -3.33
C GLY A 37 48.61 -7.88 -2.57
N CYS A 38 49.26 -8.87 -3.19
CA CYS A 38 49.59 -10.12 -2.50
C CYS A 38 50.64 -9.90 -1.42
N GLU A 39 51.59 -8.99 -1.64
CA GLU A 39 52.58 -8.58 -0.64
C GLU A 39 51.93 -7.89 0.56
N ALA A 40 51.08 -6.89 0.33
CA ALA A 40 50.39 -6.18 1.39
C ALA A 40 49.51 -7.12 2.25
N VAL A 41 48.74 -8.00 1.61
CA VAL A 41 47.90 -8.97 2.33
C VAL A 41 48.74 -9.99 3.07
N ALA A 42 49.81 -10.49 2.46
CA ALA A 42 50.69 -11.45 3.11
C ALA A 42 51.37 -10.84 4.34
N HIS A 43 51.88 -9.61 4.23
CA HIS A 43 52.46 -8.87 5.35
C HIS A 43 51.44 -8.62 6.45
N ALA A 44 50.21 -8.20 6.11
CA ALA A 44 49.16 -8.00 7.09
C ALA A 44 48.80 -9.28 7.87
N ILE A 45 48.82 -10.44 7.21
CA ILE A 45 48.58 -11.74 7.88
C ILE A 45 49.73 -12.08 8.84
N VAL A 46 50.98 -11.88 8.43
CA VAL A 46 52.16 -12.19 9.26
C VAL A 46 52.30 -11.22 10.42
N GLU A 47 52.20 -9.91 10.15
CA GLU A 47 52.23 -8.86 11.18
C GLU A 47 51.05 -8.97 12.15
N GLY A 48 49.91 -9.50 11.68
CA GLY A 48 48.76 -9.84 12.52
C GLY A 48 48.95 -11.07 13.41
N GLY A 49 50.13 -11.71 13.42
CA GLY A 49 50.41 -12.91 14.22
C GLY A 49 49.76 -14.20 13.71
N LEU A 50 49.25 -14.20 12.47
CA LEU A 50 48.57 -15.34 11.84
C LEU A 50 49.47 -16.08 10.85
N GLU A 51 50.79 -16.04 11.05
CA GLU A 51 51.81 -16.74 10.25
C GLU A 51 51.55 -18.26 10.12
N SER A 52 50.88 -18.85 11.12
CA SER A 52 50.46 -20.26 11.11
C SER A 52 49.57 -20.61 9.91
N TYR A 53 48.85 -19.63 9.34
CA TYR A 53 48.12 -19.79 8.09
C TYR A 53 49.01 -20.29 6.95
N TYR A 54 50.22 -19.73 6.80
CA TYR A 54 51.16 -20.18 5.75
C TYR A 54 51.83 -21.51 6.09
N ARG A 55 52.09 -21.77 7.38
CA ARG A 55 52.71 -23.03 7.84
C ARG A 55 51.80 -24.24 7.65
N TYR A 56 50.50 -24.09 7.89
CA TYR A 56 49.56 -25.22 7.94
C TYR A 56 48.54 -25.27 6.80
N ARG A 57 48.56 -24.31 5.86
CA ARG A 57 47.65 -24.39 4.71
C ARG A 57 47.95 -25.62 3.87
N THR A 58 46.92 -26.42 3.64
CA THR A 58 46.96 -27.57 2.75
C THR A 58 46.51 -27.23 1.33
N GLU A 59 45.80 -26.10 1.15
CA GLU A 59 45.25 -25.64 -0.12
C GLU A 59 45.39 -24.11 -0.26
N LEU A 60 45.40 -23.63 -1.51
CA LEU A 60 45.37 -22.19 -1.81
C LEU A 60 43.97 -21.63 -1.58
N PRO A 61 43.82 -20.34 -1.19
CA PRO A 61 42.52 -19.73 -0.95
C PRO A 61 41.60 -19.84 -2.18
N GLU A 62 40.35 -20.25 -1.95
CA GLU A 62 39.33 -20.37 -3.00
C GLU A 62 39.12 -19.02 -3.69
N ARG A 63 39.14 -19.03 -5.03
CA ARG A 63 38.81 -17.85 -5.83
C ARG A 63 37.34 -17.47 -5.57
N PRO A 64 37.02 -16.18 -5.37
CA PRO A 64 35.64 -15.73 -5.52
C PRO A 64 35.16 -16.11 -6.92
N ASP A 65 34.14 -16.96 -6.98
CA ASP A 65 33.54 -17.49 -8.20
C ASP A 65 33.23 -16.35 -9.19
N GLU A 66 33.90 -16.29 -10.33
CA GLU A 66 33.78 -15.21 -11.34
C GLU A 66 32.31 -15.03 -11.81
N ARG A 67 31.47 -16.05 -11.64
CA ARG A 67 30.02 -15.99 -11.91
C ARG A 67 29.21 -15.16 -10.90
N LYS A 68 29.71 -14.98 -9.67
CA LYS A 68 29.11 -14.08 -8.67
C LYS A 68 29.59 -12.63 -8.87
N ALA A 69 30.87 -12.44 -9.20
CA ALA A 69 31.44 -11.12 -9.53
C ALA A 69 30.85 -10.55 -10.83
N ALA A 70 30.74 -11.34 -11.89
CA ALA A 70 30.19 -10.90 -13.18
C ALA A 70 28.70 -10.50 -13.14
N LYS A 71 27.95 -10.92 -12.11
CA LYS A 71 26.57 -10.44 -11.87
C LYS A 71 26.52 -9.18 -11.03
N ALA A 72 27.48 -8.94 -10.14
CA ALA A 72 27.53 -7.72 -9.34
C ALA A 72 27.81 -6.48 -10.20
N ASP A 73 28.75 -6.57 -11.16
CA ASP A 73 29.06 -5.50 -12.12
C ASP A 73 27.85 -5.06 -12.97
N THR A 74 26.89 -5.97 -13.19
CA THR A 74 25.65 -5.65 -13.93
C THR A 74 24.77 -4.67 -13.16
N TRP A 75 24.83 -4.69 -11.82
CA TRP A 75 23.95 -3.90 -10.96
C TRP A 75 24.57 -2.62 -10.44
N VAL A 76 25.91 -2.46 -10.51
CA VAL A 76 26.63 -1.24 -10.07
C VAL A 76 26.12 0.02 -10.77
N VAL A 77 25.63 -0.10 -12.01
CA VAL A 77 25.02 1.04 -12.74
C VAL A 77 23.82 1.64 -11.97
N PHE A 78 23.11 0.85 -11.16
CA PHE A 78 22.00 1.34 -10.35
C PHE A 78 22.44 2.12 -9.10
N ASP A 79 23.74 2.18 -8.82
CA ASP A 79 24.30 3.04 -7.76
C ASP A 79 24.63 4.45 -8.28
N ASP A 80 24.46 4.72 -9.58
CA ASP A 80 24.65 6.05 -10.15
C ASP A 80 23.63 7.07 -9.59
N PRO A 81 24.06 8.20 -9.02
CA PRO A 81 23.15 9.20 -8.43
C PRO A 81 22.17 9.82 -9.44
N GLY A 82 22.60 10.01 -10.70
CA GLY A 82 21.76 10.58 -11.74
C GLY A 82 20.62 9.65 -12.14
N LEU A 83 20.92 8.34 -12.22
CA LEU A 83 19.92 7.31 -12.45
C LEU A 83 18.97 7.15 -11.24
N GLN A 84 19.51 7.11 -10.02
CA GLN A 84 18.69 6.99 -8.80
C GLN A 84 17.72 8.16 -8.62
N ALA A 85 18.11 9.39 -8.96
CA ALA A 85 17.24 10.56 -8.86
C ALA A 85 15.91 10.44 -9.63
N THR A 86 15.80 9.49 -10.57
CA THR A 86 14.57 9.26 -11.35
C THR A 86 13.54 8.35 -10.67
N PHE A 87 13.94 7.52 -9.68
CA PHE A 87 13.04 6.53 -9.06
C PHE A 87 13.30 6.24 -7.57
N VAL A 88 14.38 6.78 -7.01
CA VAL A 88 14.72 6.72 -5.59
C VAL A 88 14.28 8.03 -4.95
N HIS A 89 13.52 7.91 -3.87
CA HIS A 89 12.95 9.05 -3.17
C HIS A 89 13.52 9.11 -1.74
N PRO A 90 13.98 10.28 -1.29
CA PRO A 90 14.43 10.44 0.09
C PRO A 90 13.24 10.38 1.06
N ASP A 91 13.51 9.89 2.26
CA ASP A 91 12.64 9.96 3.43
C ASP A 91 13.19 11.01 4.42
N GLU A 92 12.38 11.43 5.39
CA GLU A 92 12.71 12.55 6.30
C GLU A 92 13.96 12.28 7.18
N ASP A 93 14.30 11.01 7.44
CA ASP A 93 15.39 10.59 8.33
C ASP A 93 16.74 10.33 7.61
N GLY A 94 16.92 10.83 6.37
CA GLY A 94 18.13 10.59 5.56
C GLY A 94 18.19 9.20 4.91
N ARG A 95 17.13 8.41 5.07
CA ARG A 95 16.90 7.13 4.38
C ARG A 95 16.32 7.36 3.00
N VAL A 96 16.33 6.34 2.16
CA VAL A 96 15.72 6.39 0.83
C VAL A 96 14.80 5.21 0.60
N HIS A 97 13.87 5.35 -0.33
CA HIS A 97 13.01 4.28 -0.77
C HIS A 97 12.83 4.26 -2.28
N ALA A 98 12.56 3.07 -2.82
CA ALA A 98 12.30 2.87 -4.24
C ALA A 98 11.28 1.75 -4.45
N THR A 99 10.53 1.86 -5.53
CA THR A 99 9.64 0.81 -6.02
C THR A 99 10.28 0.11 -7.21
N LEU A 100 10.47 -1.20 -7.10
CA LEU A 100 11.06 -2.04 -8.14
C LEU A 100 10.01 -3.01 -8.70
N ALA A 101 10.02 -3.21 -10.01
CA ALA A 101 9.29 -4.29 -10.67
C ALA A 101 10.07 -5.61 -10.49
N VAL A 102 9.38 -6.68 -10.11
CA VAL A 102 9.99 -7.98 -9.79
C VAL A 102 9.42 -9.08 -10.67
N GLU A 103 10.30 -9.86 -11.29
CA GLU A 103 9.93 -10.97 -12.16
C GLU A 103 9.86 -12.30 -11.39
N GLY A 104 8.93 -13.19 -11.78
CA GLY A 104 8.84 -14.55 -11.23
C GLY A 104 8.09 -14.70 -9.90
N ILE A 105 7.44 -13.64 -9.40
CA ILE A 105 6.57 -13.75 -8.21
C ILE A 105 5.23 -14.37 -8.60
N THR A 106 4.90 -15.53 -8.02
CA THR A 106 3.72 -16.31 -8.42
C THR A 106 2.78 -16.68 -7.27
N CYS A 107 3.23 -16.56 -6.03
CA CYS A 107 2.45 -16.89 -4.84
C CYS A 107 2.83 -16.03 -3.62
N ALA A 108 2.06 -16.16 -2.54
CA ALA A 108 2.32 -15.46 -1.30
C ALA A 108 3.66 -15.87 -0.63
N ALA A 109 4.11 -17.12 -0.82
CA ALA A 109 5.40 -17.58 -0.30
C ALA A 109 6.59 -16.91 -1.01
N CYS A 110 6.46 -16.60 -2.31
CA CYS A 110 7.46 -15.83 -3.04
C CYS A 110 7.68 -14.45 -2.41
N ALA A 111 6.57 -13.75 -2.15
CA ALA A 111 6.58 -12.45 -1.52
C ALA A 111 7.20 -12.50 -0.12
N TRP A 112 6.77 -13.47 0.71
CA TRP A 112 7.33 -13.65 2.05
C TRP A 112 8.84 -13.91 2.02
N LEU A 113 9.33 -14.73 1.07
CA LEU A 113 10.76 -15.01 0.94
C LEU A 113 11.58 -13.75 0.59
N ILE A 114 11.09 -12.93 -0.36
CA ILE A 114 11.73 -11.67 -0.73
C ILE A 114 11.76 -10.73 0.47
N GLU A 115 10.61 -10.51 1.11
CA GLU A 115 10.49 -9.63 2.29
C GLU A 115 11.39 -10.10 3.42
N HIS A 116 11.40 -11.40 3.72
CA HIS A 116 12.20 -11.97 4.79
C HIS A 116 13.70 -11.89 4.52
N ARG A 117 14.13 -12.10 3.27
CA ARG A 117 15.55 -11.99 2.90
C ARG A 117 16.03 -10.55 2.97
N LEU A 118 15.26 -9.60 2.43
CA LEU A 118 15.64 -8.18 2.41
C LEU A 118 15.60 -7.56 3.81
N ASN A 119 14.54 -7.82 4.60
CA ASN A 119 14.42 -7.28 5.97
C ASN A 119 15.43 -7.88 6.95
N ALA A 120 16.20 -8.90 6.56
CA ALA A 120 17.27 -9.47 7.36
C ALA A 120 18.65 -8.83 7.07
N LEU A 121 18.73 -7.93 6.09
CA LEU A 121 19.96 -7.23 5.73
C LEU A 121 20.14 -5.98 6.60
N ASP A 122 21.35 -5.77 7.10
CA ASP A 122 21.69 -4.54 7.82
C ASP A 122 21.57 -3.33 6.87
N GLY A 123 20.91 -2.27 7.33
CA GLY A 123 20.62 -1.08 6.54
C GLY A 123 19.28 -1.10 5.78
N VAL A 124 18.56 -2.22 5.74
CA VAL A 124 17.18 -2.27 5.24
C VAL A 124 16.22 -2.00 6.38
N ASP A 125 15.38 -0.98 6.25
CA ASP A 125 14.34 -0.67 7.22
C ASP A 125 13.09 -1.53 6.99
N SER A 126 12.62 -1.53 5.75
CA SER A 126 11.41 -2.24 5.37
C SER A 126 11.41 -2.63 3.89
N SER A 127 10.86 -3.81 3.62
CA SER A 127 10.59 -4.29 2.28
C SER A 127 9.20 -4.94 2.23
N ALA A 128 8.49 -4.67 1.14
CA ALA A 128 7.05 -4.88 1.09
C ALA A 128 6.62 -5.23 -0.35
N VAL A 129 6.14 -6.46 -0.56
CA VAL A 129 5.89 -7.04 -1.89
C VAL A 129 4.41 -7.03 -2.24
N ASN A 130 4.09 -6.25 -3.27
CA ASN A 130 2.80 -6.26 -3.93
C ASN A 130 2.72 -7.38 -4.98
N LEU A 131 2.11 -8.50 -4.59
CA LEU A 131 1.92 -9.67 -5.45
C LEU A 131 1.00 -9.39 -6.65
N THR A 132 0.05 -8.46 -6.53
CA THR A 132 -0.91 -8.17 -7.61
C THR A 132 -0.25 -7.40 -8.75
N HIS A 133 0.68 -6.51 -8.42
CA HIS A 133 1.38 -5.65 -9.38
C HIS A 133 2.82 -6.09 -9.69
N HIS A 134 3.27 -7.19 -9.08
CA HIS A 134 4.63 -7.71 -9.23
C HIS A 134 5.68 -6.63 -8.89
N ARG A 135 5.52 -5.99 -7.74
CA ARG A 135 6.43 -4.94 -7.24
C ARG A 135 6.92 -5.23 -5.85
N VAL A 136 8.10 -4.71 -5.54
CA VAL A 136 8.60 -4.57 -4.18
C VAL A 136 8.90 -3.10 -3.93
N ARG A 137 8.43 -2.58 -2.81
CA ARG A 137 8.91 -1.31 -2.26
C ARG A 137 9.97 -1.64 -1.23
N ILE A 138 11.12 -0.98 -1.30
CA ILE A 138 12.23 -1.16 -0.37
C ILE A 138 12.60 0.21 0.19
N GLY A 139 12.70 0.31 1.51
CA GLY A 139 13.30 1.43 2.24
C GLY A 139 14.62 0.99 2.85
N TRP A 140 15.69 1.74 2.58
CA TRP A 140 17.03 1.42 3.06
C TRP A 140 17.85 2.68 3.34
N ASP A 141 18.92 2.50 4.12
CA ASP A 141 19.94 3.51 4.34
C ASP A 141 21.04 3.37 3.27
N PRO A 142 21.20 4.36 2.36
CA PRO A 142 22.17 4.29 1.28
C PRO A 142 23.62 4.39 1.78
N GLN A 143 23.86 4.79 3.03
CA GLN A 143 25.20 4.80 3.64
C GLN A 143 25.64 3.40 4.12
N ILE A 144 24.67 2.52 4.41
CA ILE A 144 24.94 1.17 4.92
C ILE A 144 24.92 0.14 3.78
N ILE A 145 23.92 0.21 2.89
CA ILE A 145 23.74 -0.76 1.81
C ILE A 145 23.42 -0.08 0.48
N ALA A 146 24.14 -0.48 -0.57
CA ALA A 146 23.92 0.04 -1.93
C ALA A 146 22.75 -0.68 -2.62
N LEU A 147 22.09 -0.01 -3.57
CA LEU A 147 20.96 -0.59 -4.30
C LEU A 147 21.40 -1.82 -5.12
N SER A 148 22.60 -1.78 -5.70
CA SER A 148 23.18 -2.92 -6.42
C SER A 148 23.25 -4.20 -5.57
N GLN A 149 23.55 -4.07 -4.26
CA GLN A 149 23.61 -5.19 -3.33
C GLN A 149 22.22 -5.76 -3.06
N LEU A 150 21.20 -4.90 -2.90
CA LEU A 150 19.81 -5.33 -2.76
C LEU A 150 19.33 -6.11 -3.99
N LEU A 151 19.67 -5.64 -5.20
CA LEU A 151 19.37 -6.33 -6.46
C LEU A 151 20.08 -7.68 -6.56
N ALA A 152 21.35 -7.74 -6.12
CA ALA A 152 22.13 -8.97 -6.08
C ALA A 152 21.54 -10.00 -5.11
N GLU A 153 21.09 -9.57 -3.93
CA GLU A 153 20.43 -10.41 -2.92
C GLU A 153 19.11 -10.99 -3.44
N MET A 154 18.29 -10.18 -4.12
CA MET A 154 17.08 -10.67 -4.79
C MET A 154 17.41 -11.70 -5.88
N ALA A 155 18.45 -11.45 -6.68
CA ALA A 155 18.88 -12.39 -7.72
C ALA A 155 19.41 -13.71 -7.11
N ALA A 156 20.03 -13.67 -5.93
CA ALA A 156 20.52 -14.86 -5.23
C ALA A 156 19.40 -15.80 -4.78
N ILE A 157 18.25 -15.25 -4.37
CA ILE A 157 17.03 -16.02 -4.07
C ILE A 157 16.15 -16.31 -5.30
N GLY A 158 16.61 -15.91 -6.50
CA GLY A 158 16.00 -16.28 -7.78
C GLY A 158 14.96 -15.29 -8.32
N TYR A 159 14.98 -14.04 -7.88
CA TYR A 159 14.09 -12.98 -8.38
C TYR A 159 14.90 -11.87 -9.05
N THR A 160 14.51 -11.50 -10.26
CA THR A 160 15.11 -10.35 -10.96
C THR A 160 14.28 -9.11 -10.67
N ALA A 161 14.92 -8.01 -10.26
CA ALA A 161 14.26 -6.73 -10.00
C ALA A 161 14.88 -5.60 -10.83
N GLN A 162 14.05 -4.62 -11.20
CA GLN A 162 14.44 -3.42 -11.96
C GLN A 162 13.60 -2.22 -11.52
N PRO A 163 14.05 -0.98 -11.74
CA PRO A 163 13.24 0.21 -11.49
C PRO A 163 11.86 0.12 -12.12
N TYR A 164 10.82 0.50 -11.37
CA TYR A 164 9.45 0.40 -11.85
C TYR A 164 9.14 1.51 -12.85
N GLU A 165 9.05 1.13 -14.13
CA GLU A 165 8.47 1.99 -15.18
C GLU A 165 7.05 1.51 -15.52
N PRO A 166 6.01 2.36 -15.37
CA PRO A 166 4.61 1.95 -15.56
C PRO A 166 4.32 1.30 -16.92
N ASP A 167 4.80 1.89 -18.00
CA ASP A 167 4.56 1.42 -19.37
C ASP A 167 5.25 0.09 -19.67
N GLN A 168 6.51 -0.07 -19.23
CA GLN A 168 7.24 -1.31 -19.43
C GLN A 168 6.65 -2.44 -18.58
N ALA A 169 6.36 -2.17 -17.31
CA ALA A 169 5.76 -3.14 -16.40
C ALA A 169 4.40 -3.61 -16.92
N GLN A 170 3.57 -2.69 -17.44
CA GLN A 170 2.27 -3.04 -18.03
C GLN A 170 2.44 -3.95 -19.26
N LYS A 171 3.37 -3.62 -20.17
CA LYS A 171 3.68 -4.46 -21.35
C LYS A 171 4.18 -5.84 -20.95
N ARG A 172 5.01 -5.95 -19.90
CA ARG A 172 5.50 -7.23 -19.37
C ARG A 172 4.35 -8.07 -18.80
N LEU A 173 3.49 -7.49 -17.97
CA LEU A 173 2.31 -8.16 -17.40
C LEU A 173 1.36 -8.68 -18.49
N GLN A 174 1.17 -7.92 -19.58
CA GLN A 174 0.38 -8.35 -20.74
C GLN A 174 1.04 -9.52 -21.50
N ARG A 175 2.37 -9.50 -21.67
CA ARG A 175 3.10 -10.63 -22.29
C ARG A 175 2.98 -11.91 -21.47
N GLU A 176 3.11 -11.81 -20.15
CA GLU A 176 2.91 -12.95 -19.23
C GLU A 176 1.48 -13.48 -19.28
N GLU A 177 0.48 -12.59 -19.33
CA GLU A 177 -0.93 -12.99 -19.46
C GLU A 177 -1.17 -13.76 -20.76
N ARG A 178 -0.66 -13.24 -21.90
CA ARG A 178 -0.75 -13.92 -23.19
C ARG A 178 -0.08 -15.30 -23.16
N MET A 179 1.08 -15.42 -22.52
CA MET A 179 1.74 -16.73 -22.37
C MET A 179 0.95 -17.68 -21.47
N THR A 180 0.34 -17.18 -20.39
CA THR A 180 -0.53 -17.99 -19.51
C THR A 180 -1.76 -18.49 -20.26
N ILE A 181 -2.39 -17.64 -21.08
CA ILE A 181 -3.51 -18.03 -21.94
C ILE A 181 -3.07 -19.09 -22.96
N ARG A 182 -1.90 -18.94 -23.59
CA ARG A 182 -1.36 -19.97 -24.51
C ARG A 182 -1.15 -21.32 -23.81
N ARG A 183 -0.55 -21.32 -22.61
CA ARG A 183 -0.39 -22.54 -21.80
C ARG A 183 -1.72 -23.17 -21.44
N LEU A 184 -2.72 -22.35 -21.11
CA LEU A 184 -4.07 -22.80 -20.80
C LEU A 184 -4.75 -23.43 -22.02
N ILE A 185 -4.64 -22.81 -23.21
CA ILE A 185 -5.17 -23.36 -24.47
C ILE A 185 -4.52 -24.71 -24.78
N VAL A 186 -3.19 -24.82 -24.67
CA VAL A 186 -2.48 -26.08 -24.90
C VAL A 186 -2.89 -27.14 -23.88
N ALA A 187 -3.04 -26.78 -22.61
CA ALA A 187 -3.51 -27.71 -21.57
C ALA A 187 -4.96 -28.16 -21.81
N ALA A 188 -5.84 -27.25 -22.21
CA ALA A 188 -7.24 -27.55 -22.52
C ALA A 188 -7.36 -28.49 -23.72
N ALA A 189 -6.64 -28.19 -24.80
CA ALA A 189 -6.60 -29.02 -25.99
C ALA A 189 -6.01 -30.40 -25.68
N GLY A 190 -4.86 -30.45 -24.99
CA GLY A 190 -4.24 -31.72 -24.59
C GLY A 190 -5.15 -32.54 -23.67
N MET A 191 -5.79 -31.92 -22.68
CA MET A 191 -6.78 -32.57 -21.82
C MET A 191 -7.94 -33.16 -22.65
N ALA A 192 -8.56 -32.36 -23.52
CA ALA A 192 -9.69 -32.81 -24.32
C ALA A 192 -9.33 -33.98 -25.24
N GLN A 193 -8.16 -33.92 -25.89
CA GLN A 193 -7.70 -34.96 -26.79
C GLN A 193 -7.28 -36.24 -26.05
N VAL A 194 -6.54 -36.12 -24.93
CA VAL A 194 -6.18 -37.29 -24.12
C VAL A 194 -7.44 -37.96 -23.55
N MET A 195 -8.42 -37.18 -23.08
CA MET A 195 -9.71 -37.72 -22.63
C MET A 195 -10.47 -38.45 -23.74
N MET A 196 -10.43 -37.95 -24.98
CA MET A 196 -11.06 -38.61 -26.12
C MET A 196 -10.52 -40.03 -26.33
N PHE A 197 -9.22 -40.27 -26.10
CA PHE A 197 -8.61 -41.59 -26.19
C PHE A 197 -8.72 -42.42 -24.92
N SER A 198 -8.89 -41.77 -23.76
CA SER A 198 -8.99 -42.46 -22.46
C SER A 198 -10.41 -42.90 -22.12
N ILE A 199 -11.45 -42.18 -22.56
CA ILE A 199 -12.86 -42.55 -22.31
C ILE A 199 -13.19 -43.95 -22.86
N PRO A 200 -12.83 -44.32 -24.09
CA PRO A 200 -13.06 -45.68 -24.59
C PRO A 200 -12.48 -46.74 -23.64
N ILE A 201 -11.27 -46.51 -23.12
CA ILE A 201 -10.58 -47.42 -22.20
C ILE A 201 -11.34 -47.59 -20.87
N TYR A 202 -11.95 -46.52 -20.35
CA TYR A 202 -12.75 -46.58 -19.12
C TYR A 202 -14.13 -47.21 -19.29
N VAL A 203 -14.74 -47.10 -20.47
CA VAL A 203 -16.12 -47.53 -20.73
C VAL A 203 -16.18 -48.94 -21.33
N SER A 204 -15.13 -49.37 -22.03
CA SER A 204 -15.03 -50.70 -22.63
C SER A 204 -14.89 -51.80 -21.59
N SER A 205 -15.58 -52.93 -21.78
CA SER A 205 -15.35 -54.12 -20.97
C SER A 205 -14.04 -54.80 -21.40
N PRO A 206 -13.40 -55.60 -20.52
CA PRO A 206 -12.20 -56.37 -20.89
C PRO A 206 -12.46 -57.21 -22.16
N GLY A 207 -11.72 -56.94 -23.24
CA GLY A 207 -11.84 -57.66 -24.53
C GLY A 207 -12.63 -56.93 -25.63
N ASP A 208 -13.30 -55.81 -25.34
CA ASP A 208 -14.04 -55.03 -26.36
C ASP A 208 -13.10 -54.24 -27.30
N ILE A 209 -11.90 -53.91 -26.84
CA ILE A 209 -10.87 -53.19 -27.59
C ILE A 209 -9.72 -54.15 -27.88
N SER A 210 -9.26 -54.21 -29.13
CA SER A 210 -8.08 -55.01 -29.47
C SER A 210 -6.82 -54.44 -28.83
N ASP A 211 -5.88 -55.32 -28.45
CA ASP A 211 -4.62 -54.92 -27.82
C ASP A 211 -3.84 -53.87 -28.63
N GLY A 212 -3.94 -53.94 -29.96
CA GLY A 212 -3.34 -52.96 -30.87
C GLY A 212 -3.95 -51.56 -30.75
N PHE A 213 -5.29 -51.45 -30.65
CA PHE A 213 -5.95 -50.16 -30.41
C PHE A 213 -5.68 -49.63 -29.01
N TYR A 214 -5.62 -50.52 -28.02
CA TYR A 214 -5.27 -50.17 -26.64
C TYR A 214 -3.88 -49.53 -26.55
N ALA A 215 -2.87 -50.18 -27.16
CA ALA A 215 -1.51 -49.64 -27.25
C ALA A 215 -1.47 -48.31 -28.04
N LEU A 216 -2.20 -48.22 -29.16
CA LEU A 216 -2.27 -46.99 -29.96
C LEU A 216 -2.82 -45.82 -29.14
N PHE A 217 -3.91 -46.01 -28.40
CA PHE A 217 -4.51 -44.97 -27.56
C PHE A 217 -3.57 -44.50 -26.45
N HIS A 218 -2.82 -45.43 -25.85
CA HIS A 218 -1.78 -45.11 -24.86
C HIS A 218 -0.62 -44.30 -25.45
N TRP A 219 -0.09 -44.70 -26.60
CA TRP A 219 0.98 -43.95 -27.30
C TRP A 219 0.53 -42.56 -27.73
N LEU A 220 -0.70 -42.45 -28.22
CA LEU A 220 -1.27 -41.17 -28.63
C LEU A 220 -1.51 -40.25 -27.42
N SER A 221 -2.00 -40.83 -26.31
CA SER A 221 -2.14 -40.12 -25.04
C SER A 221 -0.79 -39.64 -24.49
N PHE A 222 0.26 -40.46 -24.59
CA PHE A 222 1.63 -40.08 -24.22
C PHE A 222 2.13 -38.89 -25.07
N ALA A 223 1.98 -38.98 -26.39
CA ALA A 223 2.40 -37.91 -27.31
C ALA A 223 1.67 -36.59 -27.04
N LEU A 224 0.37 -36.64 -26.73
CA LEU A 224 -0.46 -35.47 -26.44
C LEU A 224 -0.26 -34.90 -25.03
N ALA A 225 0.02 -35.74 -24.03
CA ALA A 225 0.31 -35.29 -22.67
C ALA A 225 1.70 -34.65 -22.54
N THR A 226 2.65 -35.06 -23.37
CA THR A 226 4.03 -34.53 -23.37
C THR A 226 4.11 -32.99 -23.51
N PRO A 227 3.48 -32.33 -24.51
CA PRO A 227 3.47 -30.87 -24.59
C PRO A 227 2.74 -30.23 -23.40
N VAL A 228 1.72 -30.87 -22.83
CA VAL A 228 1.05 -30.37 -21.63
C VAL A 228 2.03 -30.32 -20.44
N VAL A 229 2.81 -31.36 -20.24
CA VAL A 229 3.79 -31.43 -19.14
C VAL A 229 4.98 -30.49 -19.40
N LEU A 230 5.57 -30.52 -20.59
CA LEU A 230 6.80 -29.78 -20.89
C LEU A 230 6.58 -28.28 -21.14
N PHE A 231 5.41 -27.88 -21.64
CA PHE A 231 5.11 -26.47 -21.92
C PHE A 231 4.13 -25.86 -20.91
N SER A 232 2.98 -26.49 -20.68
CA SER A 232 1.95 -25.94 -19.81
C SER A 232 2.28 -26.08 -18.32
N ALA A 233 2.79 -27.23 -17.88
CA ALA A 233 3.20 -27.46 -16.48
C ALA A 233 4.60 -26.92 -16.12
N ARG A 234 5.37 -26.43 -17.11
CA ARG A 234 6.71 -25.84 -16.91
C ARG A 234 6.81 -24.84 -15.73
N PRO A 235 5.84 -23.92 -15.51
CA PRO A 235 5.91 -23.00 -14.38
C PRO A 235 5.92 -23.69 -13.02
N PHE A 236 5.19 -24.81 -12.86
CA PHE A 236 5.14 -25.56 -11.61
C PHE A 236 6.51 -26.15 -11.29
N PHE A 237 7.15 -26.82 -12.26
CA PHE A 237 8.48 -27.38 -12.09
C PHE A 237 9.54 -26.33 -11.80
N HIS A 238 9.50 -25.20 -12.51
CA HIS A 238 10.46 -24.12 -12.29
C HIS A 238 10.33 -23.52 -10.87
N ASN A 239 9.10 -23.27 -10.42
CA ASN A 239 8.85 -22.76 -9.08
C ASN A 239 9.22 -23.78 -8.01
N ALA A 240 8.91 -25.07 -8.20
CA ALA A 240 9.28 -26.14 -7.26
C ALA A 240 10.80 -26.26 -7.09
N LEU A 241 11.55 -26.17 -8.19
CA LEU A 241 13.02 -26.18 -8.16
C LEU A 241 13.57 -24.98 -7.39
N ARG A 242 12.97 -23.79 -7.57
CA ARG A 242 13.32 -22.60 -6.79
C ARG A 242 13.01 -22.81 -5.31
N ASP A 243 11.80 -23.23 -4.98
CA ASP A 243 11.32 -23.47 -3.60
C ASP A 243 12.20 -24.49 -2.86
N LEU A 244 12.68 -25.52 -3.56
CA LEU A 244 13.63 -26.50 -3.01
C LEU A 244 15.02 -25.88 -2.78
N LYS A 245 15.53 -25.09 -3.72
CA LYS A 245 16.81 -24.38 -3.59
C LYS A 245 16.81 -23.37 -2.44
N THR A 246 15.70 -22.68 -2.24
CA THR A 246 15.54 -21.66 -1.18
C THR A 246 15.15 -22.27 0.17
N ARG A 247 14.96 -23.60 0.25
CA ARG A 247 14.53 -24.34 1.45
C ARG A 247 13.16 -23.90 2.00
N VAL A 248 12.35 -23.24 1.18
CA VAL A 248 10.99 -22.82 1.53
C VAL A 248 10.02 -23.56 0.61
N LEU A 249 9.52 -24.70 1.09
CA LEU A 249 8.57 -25.54 0.36
C LEU A 249 7.25 -24.80 0.13
N GLY A 250 6.95 -24.49 -1.14
CA GLY A 250 5.66 -23.95 -1.57
C GLY A 250 4.76 -25.02 -2.20
N MET A 251 3.55 -24.61 -2.58
CA MET A 251 2.53 -25.47 -3.20
C MET A 251 2.97 -26.09 -4.53
N ASP A 252 3.92 -25.48 -5.23
CA ASP A 252 4.37 -25.97 -6.53
C ASP A 252 5.21 -27.25 -6.38
N VAL A 253 5.76 -27.52 -5.18
CA VAL A 253 6.52 -28.76 -4.87
C VAL A 253 5.65 -30.02 -4.95
N PRO A 254 4.57 -30.20 -4.14
CA PRO A 254 3.73 -31.39 -4.22
C PRO A 254 3.05 -31.54 -5.58
N VAL A 255 2.66 -30.43 -6.23
CA VAL A 255 2.09 -30.43 -7.58
C VAL A 255 3.09 -30.97 -8.61
N SER A 256 4.33 -30.51 -8.57
CA SER A 256 5.38 -30.96 -9.49
C SER A 256 5.75 -32.43 -9.27
N ILE A 257 5.78 -32.88 -8.01
CA ILE A 257 5.97 -34.30 -7.68
C ILE A 257 4.81 -35.12 -8.26
N ALA A 258 3.56 -34.69 -8.07
CA ALA A 258 2.40 -35.40 -8.59
C ALA A 258 2.41 -35.50 -10.13
N ILE A 259 2.59 -34.38 -10.84
CA ILE A 259 2.64 -34.36 -12.32
C ILE A 259 3.84 -35.19 -12.81
N GLY A 260 5.02 -35.00 -12.22
CA GLY A 260 6.23 -35.70 -12.62
C GLY A 260 6.15 -37.21 -12.41
N CYS A 261 5.75 -37.66 -11.23
CA CYS A 261 5.60 -39.09 -10.92
C CYS A 261 4.53 -39.75 -11.79
N ALA A 262 3.36 -39.12 -11.95
CA ALA A 262 2.28 -39.66 -12.77
C ALA A 262 2.69 -39.78 -14.24
N TYR A 263 3.34 -38.76 -14.80
CA TYR A 263 3.79 -38.76 -16.20
C TYR A 263 4.91 -39.79 -16.43
N LEU A 264 5.92 -39.86 -15.55
CA LEU A 264 7.02 -40.81 -15.68
C LEU A 264 6.56 -42.26 -15.51
N ALA A 265 5.68 -42.53 -14.53
CA ALA A 265 5.11 -43.86 -14.34
C ALA A 265 4.26 -44.28 -15.54
N SER A 266 3.44 -43.38 -16.07
CA SER A 266 2.62 -43.63 -17.27
C SER A 266 3.49 -43.86 -18.51
N ALA A 267 4.55 -43.07 -18.70
CA ALA A 267 5.49 -43.24 -19.80
C ALA A 267 6.21 -44.59 -19.70
N TRP A 268 6.62 -44.99 -18.49
CA TRP A 268 7.21 -46.30 -18.24
C TRP A 268 6.24 -47.44 -18.56
N ALA A 269 4.97 -47.30 -18.16
CA ALA A 269 3.93 -48.30 -18.43
C ALA A 269 3.67 -48.48 -19.94
N VAL A 270 3.67 -47.38 -20.71
CA VAL A 270 3.52 -47.44 -22.18
C VAL A 270 4.74 -48.07 -22.85
N ILE A 271 5.96 -47.77 -22.39
CA ILE A 271 7.18 -48.33 -22.97
C ILE A 271 7.33 -49.81 -22.65
N THR A 272 7.01 -50.23 -21.43
CA THR A 272 7.13 -51.64 -21.00
C THR A 272 5.93 -52.50 -21.37
N GLY A 273 4.81 -51.88 -21.77
CA GLY A 273 3.54 -52.56 -22.02
C GLY A 273 2.90 -53.13 -20.75
N SER A 274 3.28 -52.65 -19.57
CA SER A 274 2.82 -53.18 -18.28
C SER A 274 2.55 -52.07 -17.27
N GLY A 275 1.42 -52.14 -16.58
CA GLY A 275 1.01 -51.16 -15.57
C GLY A 275 -0.09 -50.20 -16.03
N GLU A 276 -0.56 -49.35 -15.12
CA GLU A 276 -1.63 -48.39 -15.38
C GLU A 276 -1.09 -47.06 -15.93
N VAL A 277 -1.89 -46.42 -16.78
CA VAL A 277 -1.58 -45.17 -17.48
C VAL A 277 -2.50 -44.06 -16.99
N TYR A 278 -1.92 -42.90 -16.65
CA TYR A 278 -2.61 -41.76 -16.01
C TYR A 278 -2.42 -40.44 -16.78
N PHE A 279 -2.20 -40.48 -18.09
CA PHE A 279 -1.99 -39.27 -18.90
C PHE A 279 -3.19 -38.31 -18.89
N ASP A 280 -4.39 -38.87 -18.82
CA ASP A 280 -5.65 -38.14 -18.66
C ASP A 280 -5.66 -37.32 -17.36
N SER A 281 -5.30 -37.97 -16.25
CA SER A 281 -5.21 -37.36 -14.94
C SER A 281 -4.15 -36.25 -14.93
N VAL A 282 -3.00 -36.47 -15.56
CA VAL A 282 -1.94 -35.46 -15.70
C VAL A 282 -2.42 -34.24 -16.50
N ALA A 283 -3.07 -34.46 -17.64
CA ALA A 283 -3.54 -33.39 -18.52
C ALA A 283 -4.69 -32.60 -17.88
N MET A 284 -5.69 -33.29 -17.32
CA MET A 284 -6.79 -32.68 -16.57
C MET A 284 -6.28 -31.86 -15.39
N PHE A 285 -5.39 -32.45 -14.58
CA PHE A 285 -4.85 -31.79 -13.41
C PHE A 285 -4.09 -30.51 -13.78
N THR A 286 -3.22 -30.58 -14.79
CA THR A 286 -2.48 -29.41 -15.30
C THR A 286 -3.43 -28.32 -15.78
N PHE A 287 -4.48 -28.67 -16.53
CA PHE A 287 -5.47 -27.71 -17.02
C PHE A 287 -6.24 -27.04 -15.87
N PHE A 288 -6.84 -27.81 -14.96
CA PHE A 288 -7.67 -27.26 -13.90
C PHE A 288 -6.88 -26.37 -12.94
N LEU A 289 -5.64 -26.74 -12.62
CA LEU A 289 -4.76 -25.88 -11.83
C LEU A 289 -4.40 -24.58 -12.54
N LEU A 290 -4.00 -24.65 -13.82
CA LEU A 290 -3.70 -23.45 -14.61
C LEU A 290 -4.94 -22.56 -14.76
N PHE A 291 -6.10 -23.16 -15.00
CA PHE A 291 -7.37 -22.44 -15.11
C PHE A 291 -7.72 -21.73 -13.80
N SER A 292 -7.64 -22.43 -12.67
CA SER A 292 -7.89 -21.87 -11.34
C SER A 292 -6.95 -20.70 -11.05
N ARG A 293 -5.63 -20.88 -11.26
CA ARG A 293 -4.63 -19.80 -11.11
C ARG A 293 -4.84 -18.64 -12.06
N TYR A 294 -5.30 -18.89 -13.28
CA TYR A 294 -5.62 -17.83 -14.24
C TYR A 294 -6.82 -17.00 -13.78
N ILE A 295 -7.91 -17.63 -13.38
CA ILE A 295 -9.10 -16.95 -12.85
C ILE A 295 -8.73 -16.16 -11.59
N GLU A 296 -7.95 -16.76 -10.71
CA GLU A 296 -7.43 -16.16 -9.49
C GLU A 296 -6.58 -14.90 -9.77
N ALA A 297 -5.58 -15.02 -10.66
CA ALA A 297 -4.73 -13.91 -11.06
C ALA A 297 -5.54 -12.79 -11.73
N ARG A 298 -6.48 -13.15 -12.60
CA ARG A 298 -7.38 -12.20 -13.26
C ARG A 298 -8.30 -11.48 -12.26
N ALA A 299 -8.86 -12.19 -11.29
CA ALA A 299 -9.70 -11.62 -10.24
C ALA A 299 -8.93 -10.63 -9.36
N ARG A 300 -7.71 -11.00 -8.91
CA ARG A 300 -6.82 -10.07 -8.19
C ARG A 300 -6.48 -8.84 -9.01
N ARG A 301 -6.06 -9.02 -10.27
CA ARG A 301 -5.69 -7.93 -11.17
C ARG A 301 -6.85 -6.96 -11.37
N ARG A 302 -8.06 -7.46 -11.66
CA ARG A 302 -9.24 -6.59 -11.85
C ARG A 302 -9.55 -5.72 -10.62
N ASN A 303 -9.26 -6.23 -9.42
CA ASN A 303 -9.49 -5.51 -8.17
C ASN A 303 -8.31 -4.60 -7.77
N GLY A 304 -7.09 -4.93 -8.19
CA GLY A 304 -5.88 -4.12 -7.96
C GLY A 304 -5.60 -3.07 -9.05
N GLN A 305 -6.19 -3.20 -10.25
CA GLN A 305 -5.86 -2.47 -11.49
C GLN A 305 -5.83 -0.94 -11.43
N SER A 306 -6.34 -0.34 -10.37
CA SER A 306 -6.41 1.10 -10.21
C SER A 306 -5.15 1.73 -9.58
N GLY A 307 -4.14 0.95 -9.15
CA GLY A 307 -2.86 1.52 -8.73
C GLY A 307 -2.11 2.24 -9.88
N ASN A 308 -2.26 1.74 -11.11
CA ASN A 308 -1.60 2.32 -12.30
C ASN A 308 -2.36 3.46 -12.94
N ALA A 309 -3.66 3.57 -12.67
CA ALA A 309 -4.50 4.62 -13.27
C ALA A 309 -4.03 6.00 -12.82
N LEU A 310 -3.46 6.12 -11.62
CA LEU A 310 -2.96 7.35 -11.05
C LEU A 310 -1.58 7.76 -11.60
N SER A 311 -0.78 6.80 -12.06
CA SER A 311 0.55 7.08 -12.67
C SER A 311 0.46 7.83 -14.01
N GLY A 312 -0.72 7.87 -14.64
CA GLY A 312 -0.99 8.65 -15.85
C GLY A 312 -1.85 9.90 -15.64
N VAL A 313 -2.13 10.26 -14.38
CA VAL A 313 -2.94 11.44 -14.03
C VAL A 313 -2.16 12.75 -14.19
N LEU A 314 -0.84 12.71 -13.99
CA LEU A 314 0.01 13.84 -14.31
C LEU A 314 0.39 13.77 -15.80
N PRO A 315 0.17 14.84 -16.57
CA PRO A 315 0.55 14.90 -17.97
C PRO A 315 2.08 14.84 -18.12
N ALA A 316 2.56 14.22 -19.19
CA ALA A 316 4.00 14.13 -19.48
C ALA A 316 4.64 15.50 -19.81
N SER A 317 3.83 16.46 -20.23
CA SER A 317 4.26 17.80 -20.65
C SER A 317 3.34 18.88 -20.11
N ALA A 318 3.87 20.08 -19.92
CA ALA A 318 3.15 21.27 -19.52
C ALA A 318 3.48 22.44 -20.45
N THR A 319 2.53 23.37 -20.61
CA THR A 319 2.73 24.62 -21.36
C THR A 319 3.12 25.71 -20.38
N ARG A 320 4.43 26.00 -20.28
CA ARG A 320 4.96 27.07 -19.46
C ARG A 320 4.86 28.40 -20.22
N LEU A 321 4.45 29.45 -19.52
CA LEU A 321 4.51 30.83 -20.01
C LEU A 321 5.86 31.43 -19.58
N GLU A 322 6.63 31.93 -20.54
CA GLU A 322 7.86 32.68 -20.27
C GLU A 322 7.54 34.13 -19.88
N ASP A 323 8.55 34.91 -19.49
CA ASP A 323 8.36 36.31 -19.02
C ASP A 323 7.77 37.25 -20.09
N ASP A 324 7.87 36.87 -21.37
CA ASP A 324 7.28 37.59 -22.51
C ASP A 324 5.88 37.10 -22.90
N ASP A 325 5.25 36.29 -22.03
CA ASP A 325 3.97 35.58 -22.25
C ASP A 325 3.99 34.61 -23.46
N SER A 326 5.17 34.23 -23.97
CA SER A 326 5.27 33.18 -24.99
C SER A 326 5.01 31.77 -24.40
N GLU A 327 4.33 30.92 -25.16
CA GLU A 327 4.02 29.54 -24.77
C GLU A 327 5.16 28.59 -25.14
N ARG A 328 5.71 27.88 -24.15
CA ARG A 328 6.70 26.82 -24.35
C ARG A 328 6.26 25.50 -23.74
N VAL A 329 6.24 24.45 -24.56
CA VAL A 329 5.98 23.08 -24.08
C VAL A 329 7.25 22.50 -23.45
N VAL A 330 7.18 22.12 -22.17
CA VAL A 330 8.26 21.50 -21.42
C VAL A 330 7.81 20.17 -20.80
N PRO A 331 8.72 19.21 -20.56
CA PRO A 331 8.41 18.03 -19.74
C PRO A 331 7.95 18.46 -18.34
N ALA A 332 6.88 17.83 -17.83
CA ALA A 332 6.28 18.22 -16.54
C ALA A 332 7.25 18.06 -15.34
N ASN A 333 8.21 17.14 -15.44
CA ASN A 333 9.26 16.95 -14.44
C ASN A 333 10.32 18.06 -14.39
N ARG A 334 10.27 19.04 -15.31
CA ARG A 334 11.13 20.23 -15.31
C ARG A 334 10.45 21.46 -14.74
N LEU A 335 9.18 21.37 -14.35
CA LEU A 335 8.50 22.47 -13.69
C LEU A 335 9.09 22.70 -12.30
N ALA A 336 9.24 23.97 -11.93
CA ALA A 336 9.68 24.40 -10.62
C ALA A 336 8.62 25.28 -9.95
N ALA A 337 8.69 25.39 -8.63
CA ALA A 337 7.89 26.37 -7.89
C ALA A 337 8.15 27.78 -8.42
N GLY A 338 7.09 28.54 -8.66
CA GLY A 338 7.13 29.88 -9.27
C GLY A 338 6.87 29.89 -10.78
N ASP A 339 6.98 28.76 -11.49
CA ASP A 339 6.67 28.72 -12.93
C ASP A 339 5.20 29.09 -13.20
N ARG A 340 4.97 29.86 -14.27
CA ARG A 340 3.62 30.17 -14.78
C ARG A 340 3.23 29.15 -15.83
N VAL A 341 2.07 28.50 -15.67
CA VAL A 341 1.63 27.42 -16.55
C VAL A 341 0.23 27.70 -17.06
N LEU A 342 0.06 27.61 -18.38
CA LEU A 342 -1.22 27.72 -19.06
C LEU A 342 -1.90 26.35 -19.17
N ILE A 343 -3.11 26.23 -18.64
CA ILE A 343 -3.94 25.03 -18.68
C ILE A 343 -5.14 25.31 -19.56
N LYS A 344 -5.15 24.70 -20.75
CA LYS A 344 -6.24 24.84 -21.72
C LYS A 344 -7.46 23.99 -21.29
N PRO A 345 -8.67 24.30 -21.76
CA PRO A 345 -9.84 23.44 -21.53
C PRO A 345 -9.57 22.01 -22.01
N GLY A 346 -10.06 21.03 -21.27
CA GLY A 346 -9.85 19.60 -21.48
C GLY A 346 -8.44 19.08 -21.14
N HIS A 347 -7.52 19.92 -20.67
CA HIS A 347 -6.18 19.50 -20.25
C HIS A 347 -6.10 19.29 -18.74
N ASP A 348 -5.24 18.35 -18.35
CA ASP A 348 -4.97 18.07 -16.94
C ASP A 348 -3.97 19.08 -16.36
N VAL A 349 -4.15 19.40 -15.09
CA VAL A 349 -3.27 20.29 -14.34
C VAL A 349 -1.94 19.56 -14.07
N PRO A 350 -0.78 20.08 -14.50
CA PRO A 350 0.50 19.35 -14.40
C PRO A 350 1.16 19.40 -13.01
N ALA A 351 0.81 20.36 -12.17
CA ALA A 351 1.43 20.60 -10.87
C ALA A 351 0.46 21.35 -9.95
N ASP A 352 0.68 21.30 -8.63
CA ASP A 352 -0.15 22.07 -7.69
C ASP A 352 0.20 23.56 -7.81
N GLY A 353 -0.81 24.43 -7.75
CA GLY A 353 -0.61 25.86 -7.96
C GLY A 353 -1.74 26.73 -7.44
N ILE A 354 -1.60 28.04 -7.66
CA ILE A 354 -2.63 29.05 -7.37
C ILE A 354 -3.04 29.69 -8.70
N ILE A 355 -4.34 29.86 -8.92
CA ILE A 355 -4.86 30.54 -10.12
C ILE A 355 -4.46 32.01 -10.07
N GLU A 356 -3.71 32.46 -11.06
CA GLU A 356 -3.40 33.88 -11.27
C GLU A 356 -4.38 34.55 -12.22
N GLN A 357 -4.87 33.81 -13.22
CA GLN A 357 -5.80 34.32 -14.22
C GLN A 357 -6.80 33.25 -14.65
N GLY A 358 -8.06 33.67 -14.85
CA GLY A 358 -9.15 32.81 -15.31
C GLY A 358 -10.06 32.30 -14.18
N GLU A 359 -11.21 31.76 -14.58
CA GLU A 359 -12.18 31.08 -13.72
C GLU A 359 -12.74 29.89 -14.51
N SER A 360 -12.69 28.70 -13.94
CA SER A 360 -13.14 27.48 -14.62
C SER A 360 -13.61 26.43 -13.61
N SER A 361 -14.43 25.50 -14.09
CA SER A 361 -14.78 24.30 -13.35
C SER A 361 -13.67 23.24 -13.52
N LEU A 362 -13.27 22.65 -12.39
CA LEU A 362 -12.28 21.59 -12.33
C LEU A 362 -12.94 20.27 -11.95
N ASP A 363 -12.68 19.22 -12.73
CA ASP A 363 -13.02 17.86 -12.36
C ASP A 363 -11.91 17.28 -11.49
N GLU A 364 -12.20 17.14 -10.18
CA GLU A 364 -11.31 16.53 -9.18
C GLU A 364 -11.72 15.07 -8.87
N SER A 365 -12.59 14.45 -9.67
CA SER A 365 -13.22 13.14 -9.39
C SER A 365 -12.21 11.99 -9.27
N MET A 366 -11.11 12.05 -10.02
CA MET A 366 -10.03 11.05 -9.97
C MET A 366 -9.28 11.06 -8.63
N LEU A 367 -9.25 12.19 -7.92
CA LEU A 367 -8.54 12.37 -6.65
C LEU A 367 -9.47 12.26 -5.46
N THR A 368 -10.63 12.90 -5.53
CA THR A 368 -11.59 13.03 -4.42
C THR A 368 -12.69 11.97 -4.45
N GLY A 369 -12.95 11.36 -5.63
CA GLY A 369 -14.07 10.46 -5.86
C GLY A 369 -15.42 11.15 -6.02
N GLU A 370 -15.46 12.49 -6.05
CA GLU A 370 -16.68 13.27 -6.22
C GLU A 370 -16.95 13.58 -7.69
N TYR A 371 -18.17 13.34 -8.17
CA TYR A 371 -18.51 13.40 -9.60
C TYR A 371 -18.92 14.81 -10.08
N LEU A 372 -19.02 15.79 -9.18
CA LEU A 372 -19.43 17.15 -9.51
C LEU A 372 -18.19 18.03 -9.64
N PRO A 373 -18.00 18.71 -10.79
CA PRO A 373 -16.93 19.69 -10.96
C PRO A 373 -17.03 20.82 -9.94
N VAL A 374 -15.87 21.30 -9.48
CA VAL A 374 -15.77 22.41 -8.52
C VAL A 374 -15.31 23.66 -9.26
N THR A 375 -16.08 24.73 -9.19
CA THR A 375 -15.70 26.03 -9.76
C THR A 375 -14.59 26.67 -8.93
N ARG A 376 -13.50 27.08 -9.59
CA ARG A 376 -12.37 27.78 -8.97
C ARG A 376 -12.11 29.11 -9.66
N CYS A 377 -11.75 30.11 -8.86
CA CYS A 377 -11.45 31.46 -9.31
C CYS A 377 -10.06 31.94 -8.88
N VAL A 378 -9.64 33.10 -9.37
CA VAL A 378 -8.33 33.71 -9.09
C VAL A 378 -8.03 33.77 -7.59
N GLY A 379 -6.81 33.40 -7.21
CA GLY A 379 -6.34 33.32 -5.83
C GLY A 379 -6.64 32.00 -5.13
N GLN A 380 -7.44 31.11 -5.72
CA GLN A 380 -7.71 29.80 -5.15
C GLN A 380 -6.68 28.74 -5.56
N PRO A 381 -6.42 27.74 -4.71
CA PRO A 381 -5.51 26.65 -5.01
C PRO A 381 -6.13 25.67 -6.03
N VAL A 382 -5.25 25.09 -6.84
CA VAL A 382 -5.56 24.03 -7.81
C VAL A 382 -4.61 22.88 -7.58
N VAL A 383 -5.16 21.67 -7.64
CA VAL A 383 -4.42 20.43 -7.43
C VAL A 383 -4.00 19.87 -8.79
N GLY A 384 -2.74 19.44 -8.91
CA GLY A 384 -2.26 18.69 -10.07
C GLY A 384 -3.13 17.45 -10.30
N GLY A 385 -3.27 17.00 -11.53
CA GLY A 385 -4.10 15.85 -11.90
C GLY A 385 -5.61 16.10 -11.98
N SER A 386 -6.09 17.26 -11.53
CA SER A 386 -7.44 17.72 -11.86
C SER A 386 -7.55 18.03 -13.35
N GLN A 387 -8.74 17.88 -13.93
CA GLN A 387 -8.97 18.25 -15.32
C GLN A 387 -9.68 19.60 -15.41
N ASN A 388 -9.15 20.49 -16.24
CA ASN A 388 -9.81 21.75 -16.55
C ASN A 388 -10.94 21.55 -17.56
N MET A 389 -12.15 22.02 -17.28
CA MET A 389 -13.33 21.71 -18.10
C MET A 389 -13.71 22.81 -19.09
N GLU A 390 -13.81 24.06 -18.62
CA GLU A 390 -14.49 25.14 -19.37
C GLU A 390 -13.53 26.18 -19.96
N ASN A 391 -12.85 26.96 -19.11
CA ASN A 391 -12.06 28.13 -19.51
C ASN A 391 -10.57 27.92 -19.26
N PRO A 392 -9.67 28.56 -20.04
CA PRO A 392 -8.24 28.47 -19.79
C PRO A 392 -7.88 29.10 -18.43
N LEU A 393 -6.94 28.47 -17.74
CA LEU A 393 -6.40 28.94 -16.46
C LEU A 393 -4.91 29.19 -16.60
N VAL A 394 -4.43 30.28 -16.00
CA VAL A 394 -2.99 30.48 -15.74
C VAL A 394 -2.75 30.25 -14.27
N ILE A 395 -1.90 29.28 -13.95
CA ILE A 395 -1.53 28.97 -12.57
C ILE A 395 -0.07 29.31 -12.33
N ARG A 396 0.23 29.75 -11.11
CA ARG A 396 1.59 29.77 -10.59
C ARG A 396 1.84 28.49 -9.81
N VAL A 397 2.84 27.72 -10.24
CA VAL A 397 3.22 26.45 -9.61
C VAL A 397 3.71 26.72 -8.19
N THR A 398 3.19 25.95 -7.24
CA THR A 398 3.64 25.95 -5.84
C THR A 398 4.46 24.71 -5.54
N HIS A 399 3.99 23.54 -5.98
CA HIS A 399 4.67 22.26 -5.78
C HIS A 399 4.66 21.46 -7.10
N ALA A 400 5.82 21.00 -7.54
CA ALA A 400 6.01 20.29 -8.79
C ALA A 400 6.60 18.89 -8.57
N GLY A 401 6.37 18.00 -9.54
CA GLY A 401 7.00 16.67 -9.57
C GLY A 401 6.72 15.86 -8.29
N PRO A 402 7.75 15.33 -7.60
CA PRO A 402 7.59 14.54 -6.38
C PRO A 402 6.90 15.27 -5.22
N GLN A 403 6.94 16.61 -5.22
CA GLN A 403 6.34 17.43 -4.17
C GLN A 403 4.85 17.73 -4.42
N ALA A 404 4.33 17.41 -5.61
CA ALA A 404 2.91 17.60 -5.90
C ALA A 404 2.05 16.61 -5.09
N ARG A 405 0.85 17.04 -4.71
CA ARG A 405 -0.10 16.27 -3.90
C ARG A 405 -0.46 14.93 -4.53
N VAL A 406 -0.58 14.87 -5.86
CA VAL A 406 -0.83 13.60 -6.57
C VAL A 406 0.32 12.63 -6.43
N ALA A 407 1.57 13.11 -6.50
CA ALA A 407 2.74 12.27 -6.28
C ALA A 407 2.75 11.70 -4.85
N GLY A 408 2.39 12.53 -3.85
CA GLY A 408 2.16 12.07 -2.49
C GLY A 408 1.05 11.02 -2.37
N ILE A 409 -0.08 11.18 -3.07
CA ILE A 409 -1.17 10.18 -3.09
C ILE A 409 -0.72 8.88 -3.78
N ILE A 410 0.03 8.96 -4.88
CA ILE A 410 0.62 7.78 -5.56
C ILE A 410 1.54 7.05 -4.58
N ASP A 411 2.44 7.77 -3.90
CA ASP A 411 3.37 7.19 -2.94
C ASP A 411 2.63 6.52 -1.77
N LEU A 412 1.63 7.20 -1.19
CA LEU A 412 0.77 6.63 -0.15
C LEU A 412 -0.02 5.42 -0.64
N THR A 413 -0.46 5.41 -1.90
CA THR A 413 -1.15 4.28 -2.52
C THR A 413 -0.20 3.09 -2.73
N ASP A 414 1.04 3.34 -3.13
CA ASP A 414 2.04 2.28 -3.24
C ASP A 414 2.40 1.72 -1.85
N ARG A 415 2.55 2.57 -0.82
CA ARG A 415 2.70 2.15 0.59
C ARG A 415 1.53 1.27 1.06
N ALA A 416 0.30 1.69 0.77
CA ALA A 416 -0.94 0.97 1.09
C ALA A 416 -0.97 -0.46 0.54
N PHE A 417 -0.49 -0.67 -0.69
CA PHE A 417 -0.49 -1.99 -1.32
C PHE A 417 0.76 -2.82 -1.01
N ALA A 418 1.85 -2.19 -0.59
CA ALA A 418 3.08 -2.89 -0.27
C ALA A 418 2.96 -3.60 1.10
N ASN A 419 2.35 -2.95 2.09
CA ASN A 419 2.28 -3.49 3.44
C ASN A 419 1.29 -4.67 3.55
N ARG A 420 1.62 -5.68 4.38
CA ARG A 420 0.74 -6.85 4.66
C ARG A 420 0.39 -6.98 6.14
N PRO A 421 -0.87 -7.33 6.51
CA PRO A 421 -1.23 -7.54 7.90
C PRO A 421 -0.59 -8.80 8.47
N ARG A 422 -0.41 -8.82 9.80
CA ARG A 422 0.20 -9.94 10.55
C ARG A 422 -0.50 -11.27 10.27
N LEU A 423 -1.83 -11.28 10.12
CA LEU A 423 -2.60 -12.47 9.75
C LEU A 423 -2.19 -13.07 8.39
N ALA A 424 -1.87 -12.23 7.40
CA ALA A 424 -1.44 -12.70 6.08
C ALA A 424 -0.03 -13.30 6.14
N GLN A 425 0.86 -12.72 6.93
CA GLN A 425 2.21 -13.25 7.16
C GLN A 425 2.17 -14.59 7.91
N LEU A 426 1.31 -14.70 8.94
CA LEU A 426 1.09 -15.93 9.68
C LEU A 426 0.55 -17.05 8.76
N ALA A 427 -0.44 -16.74 7.93
CA ALA A 427 -0.98 -17.70 6.94
C ALA A 427 0.10 -18.18 5.97
N ALA A 428 1.00 -17.30 5.51
CA ALA A 428 2.10 -17.66 4.62
C ALA A 428 3.14 -18.59 5.31
N ARG A 429 3.50 -18.32 6.57
CA ARG A 429 4.39 -19.21 7.35
C ARG A 429 3.76 -20.59 7.58
N MET A 430 2.46 -20.61 7.90
CA MET A 430 1.73 -21.86 8.08
C MET A 430 1.67 -22.69 6.79
N ALA A 431 1.63 -22.05 5.61
CA ALA A 431 1.58 -22.74 4.33
C ALA A 431 2.81 -23.63 4.10
N HIS A 432 4.01 -23.15 4.45
CA HIS A 432 5.24 -23.95 4.35
C HIS A 432 5.20 -25.20 5.26
N LEU A 433 4.86 -25.01 6.54
CA LEU A 433 4.75 -26.11 7.51
C LEU A 433 3.65 -27.11 7.10
N PHE A 434 2.56 -26.61 6.53
CA PHE A 434 1.49 -27.44 6.01
C PHE A 434 1.97 -28.33 4.85
N VAL A 435 2.69 -27.75 3.87
CA VAL A 435 3.25 -28.53 2.74
C VAL A 435 4.25 -29.57 3.24
N LEU A 436 5.12 -29.22 4.18
CA LEU A 436 6.07 -30.17 4.77
C LEU A 436 5.34 -31.35 5.42
N ARG A 437 4.33 -31.07 6.26
CA ARG A 437 3.51 -32.11 6.92
C ARG A 437 2.74 -32.94 5.90
N LEU A 438 2.22 -32.33 4.84
CA LEU A 438 1.53 -33.04 3.76
C LEU A 438 2.46 -34.02 3.05
N LEU A 439 3.69 -33.63 2.73
CA LEU A 439 4.66 -34.52 2.07
C LEU A 439 5.00 -35.72 2.97
N LEU A 440 5.13 -35.51 4.27
CA LEU A 440 5.31 -36.61 5.24
C LEU A 440 4.10 -37.54 5.27
N VAL A 441 2.88 -36.99 5.32
CA VAL A 441 1.64 -37.78 5.28
C VAL A 441 1.55 -38.57 3.96
N ALA A 442 1.81 -37.94 2.82
CA ALA A 442 1.79 -38.61 1.52
C ALA A 442 2.80 -39.77 1.45
N ALA A 443 4.01 -39.57 2.01
CA ALA A 443 5.01 -40.63 2.11
C ALA A 443 4.53 -41.78 3.01
N CYS A 444 3.94 -41.48 4.18
CA CYS A 444 3.38 -42.50 5.06
C CYS A 444 2.23 -43.28 4.40
N VAL A 445 1.32 -42.59 3.69
CA VAL A 445 0.23 -43.24 2.95
C VAL A 445 0.78 -44.12 1.83
N ALA A 446 1.78 -43.65 1.08
CA ALA A 446 2.43 -44.46 0.04
C ALA A 446 3.08 -45.72 0.63
N VAL A 447 3.81 -45.60 1.74
CA VAL A 447 4.42 -46.76 2.42
C VAL A 447 3.35 -47.72 2.94
N ALA A 448 2.26 -47.23 3.53
CA ALA A 448 1.17 -48.08 4.00
C ALA A 448 0.53 -48.87 2.85
N TRP A 449 0.21 -48.20 1.74
CA TRP A 449 -0.38 -48.85 0.57
C TRP A 449 0.58 -49.76 -0.18
N TRP A 450 1.89 -49.53 -0.09
CA TRP A 450 2.88 -50.50 -0.58
C TRP A 450 2.74 -51.86 0.09
N PHE A 451 2.37 -51.91 1.38
CA PHE A 451 2.14 -53.16 2.09
C PHE A 451 0.72 -53.73 1.93
N ILE A 452 -0.28 -52.88 1.66
CA ILE A 452 -1.69 -53.30 1.51
C ILE A 452 -1.98 -53.75 0.07
N ASP A 453 -1.72 -52.88 -0.91
CA ASP A 453 -1.94 -53.14 -2.33
C ASP A 453 -1.03 -52.21 -3.16
N PRO A 454 0.15 -52.70 -3.61
CA PRO A 454 1.11 -51.91 -4.39
C PRO A 454 0.53 -51.29 -5.66
N SER A 455 -0.50 -51.92 -6.26
CA SER A 455 -1.12 -51.41 -7.49
C SER A 455 -1.83 -50.08 -7.28
N ARG A 456 -2.36 -49.84 -6.06
CA ARG A 456 -3.10 -48.63 -5.72
C ARG A 456 -2.25 -47.53 -5.11
N MET A 457 -1.05 -47.86 -4.65
CA MET A 457 -0.13 -46.92 -4.00
C MET A 457 0.02 -45.61 -4.78
N LEU A 458 0.31 -45.70 -6.08
CA LEU A 458 0.66 -44.54 -6.89
C LEU A 458 -0.52 -43.56 -6.98
N TRP A 459 -1.69 -44.02 -7.41
CA TRP A 459 -2.83 -43.12 -7.60
C TRP A 459 -3.38 -42.58 -6.27
N ILE A 460 -3.30 -43.34 -5.18
CA ILE A 460 -3.68 -42.87 -3.84
C ILE A 460 -2.72 -41.78 -3.36
N MET A 461 -1.40 -42.00 -3.50
CA MET A 461 -0.39 -40.98 -3.20
C MET A 461 -0.62 -39.72 -4.02
N LEU A 462 -0.89 -39.85 -5.32
CA LEU A 462 -1.23 -38.72 -6.19
C LEU A 462 -2.48 -37.99 -5.71
N SER A 463 -3.53 -38.72 -5.34
CA SER A 463 -4.75 -38.14 -4.80
C SER A 463 -4.50 -37.35 -3.51
N VAL A 464 -3.70 -37.87 -2.58
CA VAL A 464 -3.32 -37.16 -1.35
C VAL A 464 -2.49 -35.90 -1.64
N LEU A 465 -1.49 -35.98 -2.52
CA LEU A 465 -0.68 -34.82 -2.89
C LEU A 465 -1.53 -33.69 -3.51
N VAL A 466 -2.58 -34.06 -4.23
CA VAL A 466 -3.46 -33.12 -4.92
C VAL A 466 -4.55 -32.60 -4.00
N VAL A 467 -5.35 -33.45 -3.34
CA VAL A 467 -6.61 -33.04 -2.71
C VAL A 467 -6.43 -31.94 -1.66
N THR A 468 -5.29 -31.90 -0.98
CA THR A 468 -5.01 -30.98 0.12
C THR A 468 -4.23 -29.73 -0.27
N CYS A 469 -4.10 -29.35 -1.55
CA CYS A 469 -3.37 -28.11 -1.86
C CYS A 469 -3.93 -26.95 -1.01
N PRO A 470 -3.10 -26.25 -0.22
CA PRO A 470 -3.54 -25.12 0.60
C PRO A 470 -3.81 -23.86 -0.25
N CYS A 471 -4.05 -24.02 -1.55
CA CYS A 471 -4.31 -22.99 -2.53
C CYS A 471 -5.40 -22.02 -2.05
N ALA A 472 -6.55 -22.55 -1.61
CA ALA A 472 -7.67 -21.78 -1.08
C ALA A 472 -7.31 -21.04 0.22
N LEU A 473 -6.55 -21.68 1.13
CA LEU A 473 -6.12 -21.09 2.39
C LEU A 473 -5.14 -19.93 2.18
N ALA A 474 -4.14 -20.12 1.32
CA ALA A 474 -3.14 -19.10 0.99
C ALA A 474 -3.77 -17.89 0.28
N LEU A 475 -4.90 -18.09 -0.40
CA LEU A 475 -5.61 -17.04 -1.13
C LEU A 475 -6.65 -16.29 -0.31
N ALA A 476 -7.25 -16.94 0.69
CA ALA A 476 -8.39 -16.44 1.44
C ALA A 476 -8.22 -15.00 1.91
N THR A 477 -7.06 -14.69 2.48
CA THR A 477 -6.73 -13.38 3.04
C THR A 477 -6.38 -12.35 1.97
N PRO A 478 -5.39 -12.58 1.06
CA PRO A 478 -5.04 -11.59 0.04
C PRO A 478 -6.20 -11.19 -0.87
N ALA A 479 -7.07 -12.13 -1.24
CA ALA A 479 -8.21 -11.85 -2.12
C ALA A 479 -9.24 -10.93 -1.44
N ALA A 480 -9.56 -11.20 -0.17
CA ALA A 480 -10.50 -10.39 0.60
C ALA A 480 -9.94 -8.98 0.86
N LEU A 481 -8.67 -8.87 1.25
CA LEU A 481 -8.00 -7.58 1.48
C LEU A 481 -7.94 -6.75 0.20
N THR A 482 -7.55 -7.34 -0.92
CA THR A 482 -7.51 -6.64 -2.21
C THR A 482 -8.89 -6.11 -2.61
N ALA A 483 -9.95 -6.91 -2.41
CA ALA A 483 -11.31 -6.49 -2.69
C ALA A 483 -11.80 -5.40 -1.72
N GLY A 484 -11.46 -5.51 -0.43
CA GLY A 484 -11.76 -4.52 0.61
C GLY A 484 -11.10 -3.16 0.36
N HIS A 485 -9.78 -3.14 0.15
CA HIS A 485 -9.03 -1.93 -0.20
C HIS A 485 -9.56 -1.29 -1.50
N GLY A 486 -9.81 -2.12 -2.52
CA GLY A 486 -10.38 -1.63 -3.78
C GLY A 486 -11.73 -0.93 -3.59
N GLN A 487 -12.57 -1.44 -2.69
CA GLN A 487 -13.88 -0.86 -2.39
C GLN A 487 -13.81 0.40 -1.54
N LEU A 488 -12.91 0.44 -0.55
CA LEU A 488 -12.66 1.62 0.28
C LEU A 488 -12.15 2.79 -0.55
N ARG A 489 -11.17 2.54 -1.42
CA ARG A 489 -10.61 3.57 -2.28
C ARG A 489 -11.66 4.15 -3.23
N ARG A 490 -12.53 3.32 -3.82
CA ARG A 490 -13.65 3.79 -4.66
C ARG A 490 -14.62 4.72 -3.93
N ARG A 491 -14.59 4.72 -2.61
CA ARG A 491 -15.42 5.58 -1.75
C ARG A 491 -14.61 6.73 -1.13
N GLY A 492 -13.38 6.95 -1.57
CA GLY A 492 -12.52 8.02 -1.08
C GLY A 492 -11.88 7.72 0.28
N VAL A 493 -11.67 6.45 0.63
CA VAL A 493 -10.91 6.05 1.84
C VAL A 493 -9.67 5.28 1.40
N LEU A 494 -8.49 5.86 1.63
CA LEU A 494 -7.21 5.23 1.33
C LEU A 494 -6.65 4.61 2.61
N VAL A 495 -6.45 3.30 2.63
CA VAL A 495 -5.86 2.58 3.78
C VAL A 495 -4.36 2.43 3.54
N THR A 496 -3.52 3.12 4.30
CA THR A 496 -2.05 3.21 4.12
C THR A 496 -1.30 2.12 4.86
N ARG A 497 -1.80 1.68 6.02
CA ARG A 497 -1.23 0.55 6.79
C ARG A 497 -2.06 -0.71 6.63
N ALA A 498 -1.38 -1.85 6.60
CA ALA A 498 -2.00 -3.11 6.20
C ALA A 498 -2.83 -3.78 7.29
N ASP A 499 -2.48 -3.53 8.55
CA ASP A 499 -3.23 -3.91 9.74
C ASP A 499 -4.38 -2.95 10.04
N ALA A 500 -4.37 -1.72 9.50
CA ALA A 500 -5.43 -0.73 9.71
C ALA A 500 -6.83 -1.30 9.43
N LEU A 501 -7.01 -2.05 8.35
CA LEU A 501 -8.30 -2.66 8.02
C LEU A 501 -8.71 -3.74 9.04
N GLU A 502 -7.73 -4.52 9.53
CA GLU A 502 -7.95 -5.53 10.54
C GLU A 502 -8.30 -4.88 11.89
N THR A 503 -7.53 -3.88 12.30
CA THR A 503 -7.70 -3.16 13.56
C THR A 503 -8.98 -2.34 13.56
N LEU A 504 -9.33 -1.68 12.45
CA LEU A 504 -10.59 -0.95 12.28
C LEU A 504 -11.79 -1.90 12.35
N SER A 505 -11.65 -3.13 11.86
CA SER A 505 -12.71 -4.15 12.00
C SER A 505 -12.93 -4.62 13.43
N ASN A 506 -11.95 -4.39 14.32
CA ASN A 506 -11.99 -4.70 15.75
C ASN A 506 -12.23 -3.46 16.62
N ALA A 507 -12.31 -2.27 16.04
CA ALA A 507 -12.51 -1.03 16.78
C ALA A 507 -13.78 -1.13 17.65
N THR A 508 -13.65 -0.68 18.89
CA THR A 508 -14.74 -0.57 19.88
C THR A 508 -15.13 0.88 20.09
N ARG A 509 -14.18 1.81 19.92
CA ARG A 509 -14.38 3.24 20.10
C ARG A 509 -13.83 4.04 18.94
N VAL A 510 -14.55 5.10 18.56
CA VAL A 510 -14.09 6.13 17.64
C VAL A 510 -13.99 7.45 18.40
N ILE A 511 -12.79 8.02 18.41
CA ILE A 511 -12.49 9.31 19.01
C ILE A 511 -12.33 10.33 17.89
N PHE A 512 -13.09 11.41 17.97
CA PHE A 512 -12.97 12.54 17.06
C PHE A 512 -12.22 13.68 17.73
N ASP A 513 -11.30 14.30 16.99
CA ASP A 513 -10.93 15.68 17.27
C ASP A 513 -12.05 16.63 16.84
N LYS A 514 -12.10 17.83 17.42
CA LYS A 514 -13.07 18.85 17.04
C LYS A 514 -12.65 19.53 15.75
N THR A 515 -11.55 20.27 15.81
CA THR A 515 -11.19 21.31 14.85
C THR A 515 -10.70 20.66 13.55
N GLY A 516 -11.23 21.11 12.41
CA GLY A 516 -10.90 20.55 11.10
C GLY A 516 -11.45 19.12 10.85
N THR A 517 -11.96 18.46 11.89
CA THR A 517 -12.49 17.09 11.82
C THR A 517 -14.01 17.09 11.84
N LEU A 518 -14.67 17.31 12.99
CA LEU A 518 -16.13 17.42 13.05
C LEU A 518 -16.63 18.76 12.48
N THR A 519 -15.76 19.76 12.53
CA THR A 519 -15.99 21.08 11.95
C THR A 519 -15.25 21.24 10.63
N ARG A 520 -15.62 22.28 9.87
CA ARG A 520 -14.97 22.62 8.59
C ARG A 520 -13.65 23.36 8.79
N GLY A 521 -13.37 23.88 9.99
CA GLY A 521 -12.25 24.80 10.22
C GLY A 521 -12.50 26.19 9.61
N GLU A 522 -13.77 26.49 9.32
CA GLU A 522 -14.22 27.74 8.71
C GLU A 522 -15.03 28.51 9.75
N MET A 523 -14.44 29.58 10.27
CA MET A 523 -15.12 30.47 11.21
C MET A 523 -16.24 31.21 10.50
N GLN A 524 -17.45 31.14 11.04
CA GLN A 524 -18.61 31.89 10.58
C GLN A 524 -19.09 32.84 11.66
N LEU A 525 -19.52 34.04 11.23
CA LEU A 525 -20.16 34.99 12.11
C LEU A 525 -21.63 34.57 12.30
N VAL A 526 -21.96 34.08 13.50
CA VAL A 526 -23.30 33.59 13.82
C VAL A 526 -24.17 34.70 14.41
N GLU A 527 -23.59 35.54 15.24
CA GLU A 527 -24.34 36.56 15.98
C GLU A 527 -23.57 37.87 16.08
N THR A 528 -24.29 38.99 16.01
CA THR A 528 -23.77 40.33 16.29
C THR A 528 -24.67 40.99 17.32
N ARG A 529 -24.13 41.31 18.50
CA ARG A 529 -24.85 42.01 19.58
C ARG A 529 -24.28 43.42 19.77
N PRO A 530 -24.94 44.47 19.26
CA PRO A 530 -24.57 45.85 19.58
C PRO A 530 -24.76 46.13 21.07
N LEU A 531 -23.87 46.93 21.66
CA LEU A 531 -23.92 47.35 23.08
C LEU A 531 -24.43 48.78 23.27
N SER A 532 -24.57 49.54 22.17
CA SER A 532 -25.02 50.93 22.19
C SER A 532 -26.14 51.15 21.17
N ASP A 533 -27.18 51.90 21.55
CA ASP A 533 -28.36 52.20 20.71
C ASP A 533 -28.03 52.97 19.41
N GLY A 534 -26.81 53.50 19.28
CA GLY A 534 -26.37 54.28 18.11
C GLY A 534 -25.67 53.49 16.99
N LEU A 535 -25.34 52.20 17.17
CA LEU A 535 -24.61 51.40 16.16
C LEU A 535 -25.46 50.21 15.70
N SER A 536 -25.88 50.21 14.43
CA SER A 536 -26.61 49.07 13.87
C SER A 536 -25.70 47.84 13.71
N SER A 537 -26.27 46.63 13.80
CA SER A 537 -25.53 45.38 13.60
C SER A 537 -24.88 45.27 12.22
N GLU A 538 -25.46 45.91 11.19
CA GLU A 538 -24.89 45.98 9.84
C GLU A 538 -23.67 46.89 9.79
N ARG A 539 -23.74 48.07 10.44
CA ARG A 539 -22.60 48.98 10.53
C ARG A 539 -21.46 48.39 11.35
N ALA A 540 -21.77 47.69 12.44
CA ALA A 540 -20.76 46.98 13.23
C ALA A 540 -20.02 45.93 12.38
N ARG A 541 -20.75 45.12 11.60
CA ARG A 541 -20.17 44.09 10.72
C ARG A 541 -19.27 44.67 9.65
N THR A 542 -19.68 45.77 9.01
CA THR A 542 -18.87 46.45 7.97
C THR A 542 -17.59 47.07 8.54
N LEU A 543 -17.64 47.64 9.75
CA LEU A 543 -16.46 48.14 10.46
C LEU A 543 -15.48 47.01 10.83
N ALA A 544 -15.98 45.91 11.39
CA ALA A 544 -15.17 44.74 11.71
C ALA A 544 -14.55 44.11 10.46
N ALA A 545 -15.32 44.01 9.38
CA ALA A 545 -14.82 43.57 8.08
C ALA A 545 -13.68 44.48 7.62
N ALA A 546 -13.85 45.81 7.62
CA ALA A 546 -12.80 46.74 7.19
C ALA A 546 -11.49 46.63 7.99
N LEU A 547 -11.56 46.34 9.30
CA LEU A 547 -10.36 46.05 10.11
C LEU A 547 -9.70 44.73 9.70
N GLU A 548 -10.49 43.68 9.47
CA GLU A 548 -10.01 42.38 8.98
C GLU A 548 -9.61 42.42 7.49
N ALA A 549 -9.85 43.54 6.79
CA ALA A 549 -9.03 44.09 5.69
C ALA A 549 -8.07 43.11 4.99
N ARG A 550 -6.93 43.05 5.65
CA ARG A 550 -5.65 42.59 5.15
C ARG A 550 -5.11 41.48 6.06
N SER A 551 -5.99 40.87 6.85
CA SER A 551 -5.68 39.80 7.79
C SER A 551 -5.80 38.47 7.08
N GLU A 552 -4.75 37.66 7.14
CA GLU A 552 -4.75 36.29 6.61
C GLU A 552 -5.28 35.28 7.64
N HIS A 553 -5.69 35.74 8.82
CA HIS A 553 -6.17 34.89 9.90
C HIS A 553 -7.51 34.22 9.53
N PRO A 554 -7.76 32.94 9.91
CA PRO A 554 -9.02 32.25 9.59
C PRO A 554 -10.29 32.99 10.01
N ILE A 555 -10.22 33.75 11.11
CA ILE A 555 -11.30 34.61 11.61
C ILE A 555 -11.68 35.72 10.60
N ALA A 556 -10.71 36.28 9.87
CA ALA A 556 -10.95 37.36 8.91
C ALA A 556 -11.94 36.95 7.82
N ARG A 557 -11.91 35.67 7.42
CA ARG A 557 -12.83 35.10 6.43
C ARG A 557 -14.30 35.18 6.87
N ALA A 558 -14.57 35.07 8.17
CA ALA A 558 -15.92 35.18 8.73
C ALA A 558 -16.56 36.55 8.44
N PHE A 559 -15.75 37.60 8.30
CA PHE A 559 -16.19 38.97 8.06
C PHE A 559 -16.16 39.37 6.58
N GLN A 560 -15.59 38.55 5.69
CA GLN A 560 -15.46 38.84 4.26
C GLN A 560 -16.80 39.13 3.55
N PRO A 561 -17.92 38.44 3.85
CA PRO A 561 -19.21 38.72 3.22
C PRO A 561 -19.76 40.13 3.53
N TYR A 562 -19.27 40.78 4.59
CA TYR A 562 -19.74 42.09 5.04
C TYR A 562 -18.79 43.22 4.62
N ARG A 563 -17.89 42.98 3.67
CA ARG A 563 -16.99 44.02 3.16
C ARG A 563 -17.76 45.11 2.42
N ASP A 564 -17.48 46.35 2.79
CA ASP A 564 -17.84 47.53 2.04
C ASP A 564 -16.57 48.14 1.43
N ALA A 565 -16.50 48.21 0.10
CA ALA A 565 -15.35 48.73 -0.63
C ALA A 565 -15.11 50.24 -0.38
N THR A 566 -16.14 50.97 0.09
CA THR A 566 -16.02 52.40 0.40
C THR A 566 -15.32 52.67 1.73
N LEU A 567 -15.20 51.65 2.59
CA LEU A 567 -14.73 51.80 3.96
C LEU A 567 -13.37 51.11 4.14
N THR A 568 -12.34 51.90 4.47
CA THR A 568 -10.96 51.42 4.55
C THR A 568 -10.34 51.75 5.90
N ALA A 569 -9.87 50.73 6.61
CA ALA A 569 -9.04 50.91 7.79
C ALA A 569 -7.60 51.26 7.40
N ARG A 570 -7.02 52.25 8.09
CA ARG A 570 -5.62 52.68 7.96
C ARG A 570 -4.86 52.34 9.24
N GLU A 571 -3.53 52.29 9.16
CA GLU A 571 -2.66 52.02 10.33
C GLU A 571 -3.04 50.74 11.06
N ILE A 572 -3.32 49.66 10.31
CA ILE A 572 -3.70 48.37 10.90
C ILE A 572 -2.49 47.75 11.59
N HIS A 573 -2.65 47.41 12.87
CA HIS A 573 -1.67 46.66 13.65
C HIS A 573 -2.33 45.41 14.25
N SER A 574 -1.78 44.25 13.94
CA SER A 574 -2.29 42.96 14.43
C SER A 574 -1.37 42.42 15.53
N VAL A 575 -1.97 41.95 16.62
CA VAL A 575 -1.28 41.32 17.75
C VAL A 575 -1.72 39.87 17.84
N THR A 576 -0.80 38.97 17.53
CA THR A 576 -1.04 37.52 17.45
C THR A 576 -1.69 36.98 18.73
N GLY A 577 -2.80 36.25 18.57
CA GLY A 577 -3.54 35.64 19.67
C GLY A 577 -4.37 36.61 20.52
N GLN A 578 -4.39 37.90 20.20
CA GLN A 578 -5.12 38.95 20.93
C GLN A 578 -6.17 39.65 20.06
N GLY A 579 -5.77 40.24 18.92
CA GLY A 579 -6.69 40.99 18.06
C GLY A 579 -5.98 41.98 17.13
N LEU A 580 -6.74 42.91 16.57
CA LEU A 580 -6.27 43.92 15.62
C LEU A 580 -6.84 45.30 15.92
N GLU A 581 -6.02 46.32 15.69
CA GLU A 581 -6.38 47.73 15.82
C GLU A 581 -6.14 48.48 14.52
N GLY A 582 -6.92 49.54 14.27
CA GLY A 582 -6.77 50.39 13.10
C GLY A 582 -7.61 51.65 13.19
N VAL A 583 -7.42 52.57 12.26
CA VAL A 583 -8.13 53.87 12.20
C VAL A 583 -9.12 53.86 11.05
N ILE A 584 -10.38 54.15 11.36
CA ILE A 584 -11.49 54.30 10.40
C ILE A 584 -12.17 55.63 10.71
N ASP A 585 -12.39 56.49 9.69
CA ASP A 585 -13.07 57.78 9.82
C ASP A 585 -12.54 58.67 10.96
N LYS A 586 -11.21 58.64 11.20
CA LYS A 586 -10.45 59.35 12.26
C LYS A 586 -10.61 58.80 13.69
N ALA A 587 -11.46 57.80 13.91
CA ALA A 587 -11.59 57.11 15.20
C ALA A 587 -10.72 55.84 15.24
N ARG A 588 -10.21 55.48 16.43
CA ARG A 588 -9.41 54.26 16.61
C ARG A 588 -10.34 53.10 16.98
N TRP A 589 -10.30 52.04 16.18
CA TRP A 589 -11.08 50.84 16.40
C TRP A 589 -10.20 49.66 16.76
N ARG A 590 -10.71 48.79 17.63
CA ARG A 590 -10.08 47.50 17.96
C ARG A 590 -11.08 46.37 17.90
N LEU A 591 -10.65 45.24 17.37
CA LEU A 591 -11.41 43.99 17.32
C LEU A 591 -10.55 42.86 17.88
N GLY A 592 -11.03 42.15 18.90
CA GLY A 592 -10.25 41.06 19.49
C GLY A 592 -10.82 40.54 20.81
N LYS A 593 -9.96 39.88 21.58
CA LYS A 593 -10.27 39.47 22.96
C LYS A 593 -10.63 40.70 23.81
N PRO A 594 -11.51 40.57 24.82
CA PRO A 594 -12.00 41.72 25.59
C PRO A 594 -10.89 42.54 26.22
N VAL A 595 -9.88 41.87 26.79
CA VAL A 595 -8.70 42.50 27.41
C VAL A 595 -7.90 43.35 26.42
N PHE A 596 -7.78 42.89 25.17
CA PHE A 596 -7.06 43.62 24.12
C PHE A 596 -7.89 44.79 23.57
N ALA A 597 -9.16 44.54 23.27
CA ALA A 597 -10.04 45.55 22.69
C ALA A 597 -10.22 46.74 23.65
N SER A 598 -10.41 46.48 24.94
CA SER A 598 -10.62 47.50 25.98
C SER A 598 -9.34 48.19 26.50
N ALA A 599 -8.16 47.92 25.94
CA ALA A 599 -6.88 48.41 26.48
C ALA A 599 -6.68 49.94 26.33
N SER A 600 -7.23 50.76 27.24
CA SER A 600 -6.98 52.21 27.30
C SER A 600 -5.88 52.56 28.34
N ARG A 601 -5.26 53.74 28.24
CA ARG A 601 -4.25 54.23 29.21
C ARG A 601 -4.82 54.56 30.60
N ASP A 602 -6.14 54.64 30.76
CA ASP A 602 -6.83 55.14 31.96
C ASP A 602 -7.90 54.18 32.54
N HIS A 603 -7.92 52.90 32.14
CA HIS A 603 -8.92 51.94 32.63
C HIS A 603 -8.38 50.98 33.69
N SER A 604 -9.16 50.80 34.76
CA SER A 604 -8.91 49.78 35.77
C SER A 604 -9.28 48.38 35.23
N PRO A 605 -8.66 47.29 35.71
CA PRO A 605 -8.96 45.92 35.25
C PRO A 605 -10.42 45.47 35.42
N ASP A 606 -11.21 46.18 36.23
CA ASP A 606 -12.58 45.83 36.59
C ASP A 606 -13.65 46.30 35.57
N ASP A 607 -13.28 47.13 34.58
CA ASP A 607 -14.21 47.68 33.56
C ASP A 607 -14.24 46.87 32.24
N VAL A 608 -13.61 45.69 32.18
CA VAL A 608 -13.62 44.84 30.96
C VAL A 608 -14.99 44.19 30.81
N PRO A 609 -15.72 44.43 29.68
CA PRO A 609 -17.01 43.81 29.45
C PRO A 609 -16.90 42.29 29.44
N THR A 610 -17.68 41.62 30.28
CA THR A 610 -17.75 40.16 30.29
C THR A 610 -18.47 39.68 29.03
N ALA A 611 -17.99 38.58 28.44
CA ALA A 611 -18.63 37.98 27.29
C ALA A 611 -20.10 37.63 27.63
N PRO A 612 -21.04 37.74 26.67
CA PRO A 612 -22.46 37.51 26.96
C PRO A 612 -22.81 36.08 27.40
N ASP A 613 -22.07 35.09 26.91
CA ASP A 613 -22.19 33.67 27.24
C ASP A 613 -20.86 32.93 26.96
N ASP A 614 -20.80 31.62 27.21
CA ASP A 614 -19.61 30.75 27.07
C ASP A 614 -19.14 30.50 25.61
N GLY A 615 -19.61 31.29 24.65
CA GLY A 615 -19.22 31.24 23.24
C GLY A 615 -17.87 31.91 22.92
N GLN A 616 -17.40 31.74 21.68
CA GLN A 616 -16.23 32.46 21.17
C GLN A 616 -16.63 33.86 20.70
N TRP A 617 -16.44 34.84 21.56
CA TRP A 617 -16.83 36.24 21.32
C TRP A 617 -15.62 37.13 21.03
N LEU A 618 -15.76 38.02 20.04
CA LEU A 618 -14.86 39.13 19.80
C LEU A 618 -15.55 40.45 20.16
N LEU A 619 -14.82 41.32 20.85
CA LEU A 619 -15.28 42.65 21.21
C LEU A 619 -14.78 43.67 20.20
N LEU A 620 -15.68 44.52 19.74
CA LEU A 620 -15.37 45.72 18.96
C LEU A 620 -15.47 46.95 19.84
N THR A 621 -14.41 47.75 19.87
CA THR A 621 -14.34 49.01 20.62
C THR A 621 -13.99 50.17 19.70
N GLU A 622 -14.52 51.34 20.01
CA GLU A 622 -14.15 52.63 19.41
C GLU A 622 -13.54 53.51 20.51
N ASP A 623 -12.30 53.96 20.35
CA ASP A 623 -11.55 54.73 21.35
C ASP A 623 -11.63 54.13 22.76
N ALA A 624 -11.51 52.80 22.84
CA ALA A 624 -11.65 51.94 24.02
C ALA A 624 -13.08 51.78 24.61
N ALA A 625 -14.08 52.46 24.07
CA ALA A 625 -15.49 52.24 24.44
C ALA A 625 -16.07 51.01 23.72
N PRO A 626 -16.70 50.05 24.42
CA PRO A 626 -17.27 48.85 23.81
C PRO A 626 -18.51 49.17 22.97
N ARG A 627 -18.54 48.67 21.74
CA ARG A 627 -19.59 48.98 20.74
C ARG A 627 -20.41 47.77 20.33
N ALA A 628 -19.77 46.62 20.10
CA ALA A 628 -20.47 45.42 19.66
C ALA A 628 -19.69 44.15 20.00
N TRP A 629 -20.43 43.06 20.17
CA TRP A 629 -19.92 41.71 20.27
C TRP A 629 -20.20 40.92 19.00
N PHE A 630 -19.23 40.11 18.58
CA PHE A 630 -19.34 39.19 17.45
C PHE A 630 -19.14 37.76 17.92
N ARG A 631 -20.17 36.91 17.79
CA ARG A 631 -20.07 35.48 18.09
C ARG A 631 -19.57 34.76 16.86
N LEU A 632 -18.42 34.12 17.00
CA LEU A 632 -17.89 33.22 16.00
C LEU A 632 -18.25 31.78 16.36
N HIS A 633 -18.48 30.99 15.34
CA HIS A 633 -18.63 29.55 15.48
C HIS A 633 -17.93 28.86 14.31
N ASP A 634 -17.28 27.75 14.60
CA ASP A 634 -16.71 26.89 13.56
C ASP A 634 -17.84 25.99 13.02
N ALA A 635 -18.17 26.15 11.74
CA ALA A 635 -19.31 25.45 11.16
C ALA A 635 -19.11 23.93 11.19
N LEU A 636 -20.14 23.22 11.66
CA LEU A 636 -20.20 21.76 11.60
C LEU A 636 -20.17 21.25 10.16
N ARG A 637 -19.60 20.07 9.95
CA ARG A 637 -19.78 19.33 8.69
C ARG A 637 -21.22 18.82 8.60
N ASP A 638 -21.82 18.94 7.43
CA ASP A 638 -23.24 18.61 7.21
C ASP A 638 -23.57 17.15 7.56
N ASP A 639 -22.59 16.24 7.39
CA ASP A 639 -22.75 14.82 7.65
C ASP A 639 -22.21 14.37 9.03
N ALA A 640 -21.77 15.29 9.89
CA ALA A 640 -21.22 14.95 11.21
C ALA A 640 -22.24 14.23 12.10
N ALA A 641 -23.44 14.82 12.28
CA ALA A 641 -24.48 14.25 13.13
C ALA A 641 -24.94 12.86 12.65
N ALA A 642 -25.13 12.72 11.34
CA ALA A 642 -25.52 11.45 10.72
C ALA A 642 -24.42 10.38 10.89
N THR A 643 -23.15 10.77 10.76
CA THR A 643 -22.01 9.86 10.94
C THR A 643 -21.90 9.37 12.38
N VAL A 644 -22.00 10.28 13.37
CA VAL A 644 -21.97 9.92 14.79
C VAL A 644 -23.11 8.95 15.13
N ALA A 645 -24.32 9.20 14.62
CA ALA A 645 -25.46 8.31 14.83
C ALA A 645 -25.23 6.92 14.18
N ALA A 646 -24.68 6.88 12.96
CA ALA A 646 -24.40 5.63 12.26
C ALA A 646 -23.34 4.78 12.99
N LEU A 647 -22.25 5.41 13.47
CA LEU A 647 -21.22 4.74 14.25
C LEU A 647 -21.77 4.14 15.55
N LYS A 648 -22.61 4.88 16.28
CA LYS A 648 -23.31 4.37 17.48
C LYS A 648 -24.26 3.22 17.15
N ALA A 649 -25.02 3.32 16.06
CA ALA A 649 -25.91 2.24 15.61
C ALA A 649 -25.14 0.95 15.26
N ARG A 650 -23.83 1.04 14.98
CA ARG A 650 -22.93 -0.10 14.80
C ARG A 650 -22.32 -0.65 16.10
N GLY A 651 -22.74 -0.11 17.24
CA GLY A 651 -22.23 -0.49 18.56
C GLY A 651 -20.82 0.02 18.85
N LEU A 652 -20.41 1.12 18.20
CA LEU A 652 -19.17 1.81 18.56
C LEU A 652 -19.47 2.90 19.59
N GLU A 653 -18.62 3.02 20.59
CA GLU A 653 -18.62 4.20 21.45
C GLU A 653 -18.00 5.38 20.69
N VAL A 654 -18.61 6.56 20.81
CA VAL A 654 -18.12 7.77 20.16
C VAL A 654 -17.75 8.78 21.23
N GLU A 655 -16.53 9.30 21.15
CA GLU A 655 -15.97 10.23 22.12
C GLU A 655 -15.34 11.44 21.40
N LEU A 656 -15.40 12.61 22.04
CA LEU A 656 -14.86 13.86 21.51
C LEU A 656 -13.72 14.36 22.40
N LEU A 657 -12.54 14.58 21.83
CA LEU A 657 -11.42 15.22 22.50
C LEU A 657 -11.12 16.55 21.82
N SER A 658 -10.94 17.62 22.59
CA SER A 658 -10.59 18.93 22.04
C SER A 658 -9.80 19.77 23.02
N GLY A 659 -8.93 20.63 22.49
CA GLY A 659 -8.23 21.67 23.24
C GLY A 659 -9.07 22.90 23.55
N ASP A 660 -10.28 23.00 23.01
CA ASP A 660 -11.15 24.17 23.16
C ASP A 660 -11.83 24.23 24.54
N THR A 661 -12.52 25.35 24.79
CA THR A 661 -13.21 25.60 26.07
C THR A 661 -14.35 24.61 26.33
N PRO A 662 -14.64 24.28 27.61
CA PRO A 662 -15.73 23.38 27.98
C PRO A 662 -17.09 23.74 27.39
N GLY A 663 -17.43 25.04 27.33
CA GLY A 663 -18.69 25.50 26.73
C GLY A 663 -18.81 25.14 25.25
N ALA A 664 -17.78 25.45 24.45
CA ALA A 664 -17.78 25.17 23.02
C ALA A 664 -17.79 23.67 22.69
N VAL A 665 -17.06 22.86 23.46
CA VAL A 665 -17.03 21.39 23.29
C VAL A 665 -18.35 20.76 23.74
N GLY A 666 -18.93 21.23 24.85
CA GLY A 666 -20.21 20.75 25.37
C GLY A 666 -21.39 21.04 24.44
N GLU A 667 -21.47 22.24 23.86
CA GLU A 667 -22.51 22.61 22.88
C GLU A 667 -22.44 21.72 21.62
N LEU A 668 -21.22 21.49 21.12
CA LEU A 668 -20.96 20.61 19.98
C LEU A 668 -21.34 19.16 20.29
N ALA A 669 -20.91 18.65 21.45
CA ALA A 669 -21.19 17.30 21.88
C ALA A 669 -22.70 17.07 22.05
N ALA A 670 -23.42 18.03 22.65
CA ALA A 670 -24.87 17.98 22.77
C ALA A 670 -25.57 17.95 21.40
N THR A 671 -25.13 18.80 20.46
CA THR A 671 -25.69 18.88 19.10
C THR A 671 -25.50 17.57 18.32
N LEU A 672 -24.34 16.92 18.49
CA LEU A 672 -24.02 15.63 17.86
C LEU A 672 -24.48 14.41 18.69
N GLY A 673 -25.07 14.65 19.87
CA GLY A 673 -25.50 13.64 20.83
C GLY A 673 -24.35 12.83 21.46
N ILE A 674 -23.10 13.31 21.44
CA ILE A 674 -21.92 12.64 22.00
C ILE A 674 -21.96 12.76 23.54
N ALA A 675 -22.06 11.61 24.22
CA ALA A 675 -22.18 11.57 25.68
C ALA A 675 -20.84 11.77 26.40
N THR A 676 -19.76 11.22 25.83
CA THR A 676 -18.41 11.28 26.41
C THR A 676 -17.58 12.30 25.66
N TRP A 677 -17.17 13.37 26.34
CA TRP A 677 -16.34 14.42 25.74
C TRP A 677 -15.39 15.02 26.76
N HIS A 678 -14.24 15.51 26.28
CA HIS A 678 -13.22 16.16 27.10
C HIS A 678 -12.75 17.45 26.40
N ALA A 679 -12.77 18.54 27.15
CA ALA A 679 -12.35 19.87 26.72
C ALA A 679 -10.99 20.26 27.35
N GLY A 680 -10.35 21.30 26.83
CA GLY A 680 -9.07 21.81 27.33
C GLY A 680 -7.92 20.80 27.29
N GLN A 681 -7.98 19.81 26.41
CA GLN A 681 -6.99 18.74 26.32
C GLN A 681 -5.74 19.18 25.55
N SER A 682 -4.56 19.05 26.15
CA SER A 682 -3.29 19.12 25.43
C SER A 682 -3.07 17.84 24.60
N PRO A 683 -2.18 17.84 23.60
CA PRO A 683 -1.84 16.65 22.83
C PRO A 683 -1.38 15.46 23.71
N GLU A 684 -0.64 15.73 24.78
CA GLU A 684 -0.19 14.72 25.75
C GLU A 684 -1.37 14.10 26.49
N ASN A 685 -2.31 14.93 26.97
CA ASN A 685 -3.50 14.45 27.66
C ASN A 685 -4.42 13.63 26.73
N LYS A 686 -4.53 14.04 25.46
CA LYS A 686 -5.24 13.25 24.44
C LYS A 686 -4.60 11.87 24.27
N LEU A 687 -3.27 11.80 24.21
CA LEU A 687 -2.53 10.54 24.09
C LEU A 687 -2.67 9.66 25.34
N GLU A 688 -2.54 10.22 26.54
CA GLU A 688 -2.75 9.50 27.80
C GLU A 688 -4.16 8.90 27.89
N ARG A 689 -5.17 9.65 27.43
CA ARG A 689 -6.55 9.17 27.36
C ARG A 689 -6.69 7.96 26.44
N ILE A 690 -6.07 8.00 25.26
CA ILE A 690 -6.05 6.87 24.32
C ILE A 690 -5.36 5.66 24.96
N GLN A 691 -4.20 5.86 25.59
CA GLN A 691 -3.44 4.78 26.23
C GLN A 691 -4.21 4.15 27.41
N ALA A 692 -4.92 4.96 28.19
CA ALA A 692 -5.76 4.47 29.29
C ALA A 692 -6.89 3.57 28.78
N LEU A 693 -7.52 3.93 27.66
CA LEU A 693 -8.56 3.11 27.01
C LEU A 693 -7.97 1.83 26.40
N GLN A 694 -6.79 1.92 25.79
CA GLN A 694 -6.10 0.75 25.27
C GLN A 694 -5.71 -0.23 26.39
N ALA A 695 -5.32 0.28 27.56
CA ALA A 695 -4.97 -0.53 28.72
C ALA A 695 -6.15 -1.33 29.28
N THR A 696 -7.39 -0.85 29.11
CA THR A 696 -8.62 -1.60 29.47
C THR A 696 -9.02 -2.63 28.40
N GLY A 697 -8.26 -2.73 27.31
CA GLY A 697 -8.49 -3.67 26.22
C GLY A 697 -9.38 -3.12 25.09
N GLU A 698 -9.75 -1.84 25.13
CA GLU A 698 -10.45 -1.20 24.02
C GLU A 698 -9.55 -1.07 22.78
N ARG A 699 -10.18 -1.01 21.61
CA ARG A 699 -9.53 -0.73 20.32
C ARG A 699 -9.99 0.62 19.83
N VAL A 700 -9.07 1.57 19.82
CA VAL A 700 -9.36 2.99 19.64
C VAL A 700 -9.01 3.43 18.22
N ALA A 701 -10.02 3.90 17.48
CA ALA A 701 -9.82 4.61 16.23
C ALA A 701 -9.83 6.13 16.49
N MET A 702 -8.74 6.84 16.18
CA MET A 702 -8.64 8.30 16.31
C MET A 702 -8.82 8.96 14.94
N VAL A 703 -9.64 10.01 14.87
CA VAL A 703 -9.90 10.79 13.65
C VAL A 703 -9.45 12.24 13.88
N GLY A 704 -8.58 12.76 13.01
CA GLY A 704 -7.98 14.09 13.16
C GLY A 704 -7.44 14.71 11.86
N ASP A 705 -7.08 15.99 11.89
CA ASP A 705 -6.50 16.74 10.77
C ASP A 705 -4.98 17.02 10.94
N GLY A 706 -4.45 16.92 12.15
CA GLY A 706 -3.06 16.59 12.46
C GLY A 706 -2.01 17.70 12.28
N ILE A 707 -2.31 18.95 12.62
CA ILE A 707 -1.22 19.89 12.98
C ILE A 707 -0.78 19.63 14.44
N ASN A 708 -1.74 19.54 15.37
CA ASN A 708 -1.46 19.43 16.81
C ASN A 708 -1.53 17.98 17.34
N ASP A 709 -2.06 17.05 16.54
CA ASP A 709 -2.46 15.71 17.00
C ASP A 709 -1.61 14.58 16.42
N VAL A 710 -0.44 14.86 15.82
CA VAL A 710 0.45 13.82 15.25
C VAL A 710 0.86 12.76 16.29
N PRO A 711 1.25 13.11 17.54
CA PRO A 711 1.54 12.12 18.57
C PRO A 711 0.30 11.28 18.95
N VAL A 712 -0.88 11.90 18.94
CA VAL A 712 -2.16 11.28 19.30
C VAL A 712 -2.60 10.28 18.23
N LEU A 713 -2.48 10.65 16.95
CA LEU A 713 -2.71 9.77 15.81
C LEU A 713 -1.74 8.58 15.85
N ALA A 714 -0.45 8.84 16.10
CA ALA A 714 0.55 7.77 16.18
C ALA A 714 0.30 6.77 17.34
N GLY A 715 -0.31 7.22 18.43
CA GLY A 715 -0.63 6.38 19.60
C GLY A 715 -1.92 5.58 19.50
N ALA A 716 -2.79 5.87 18.53
CA ALA A 716 -4.05 5.15 18.34
C ALA A 716 -3.84 3.74 17.74
N ASP A 717 -4.79 2.83 17.97
CA ASP A 717 -4.77 1.52 17.30
C ASP A 717 -5.02 1.67 15.79
N VAL A 718 -5.89 2.63 15.42
CA VAL A 718 -6.08 3.07 14.03
C VAL A 718 -6.18 4.59 13.98
N ALA A 719 -5.33 5.22 13.18
CA ALA A 719 -5.41 6.65 12.88
C ALA A 719 -6.08 6.91 11.54
N ILE A 720 -7.08 7.80 11.51
CA ILE A 720 -7.77 8.25 10.29
C ILE A 720 -7.54 9.75 10.13
N ALA A 721 -6.79 10.14 9.10
CA ALA A 721 -6.56 11.55 8.77
C ALA A 721 -7.65 12.10 7.85
N MET A 722 -8.04 13.35 8.08
CA MET A 722 -9.00 14.09 7.27
C MET A 722 -8.41 14.59 5.94
N ASN A 723 -9.29 14.88 4.97
CA ASN A 723 -8.90 15.53 3.71
C ASN A 723 -8.38 16.95 4.01
N GLY A 724 -7.14 17.25 3.59
CA GLY A 724 -6.47 18.53 3.88
C GLY A 724 -5.57 18.50 5.12
N ALA A 725 -5.46 17.36 5.80
CA ALA A 725 -4.48 17.15 6.86
C ALA A 725 -3.05 17.48 6.40
N THR A 726 -2.18 17.90 7.33
CA THR A 726 -0.77 18.17 7.01
C THR A 726 -0.09 16.95 6.41
N ASP A 727 0.99 17.15 5.66
CA ASP A 727 1.78 16.04 5.13
C ASP A 727 2.29 15.11 6.25
N LEU A 728 2.66 15.70 7.40
CA LEU A 728 3.08 14.97 8.60
C LEU A 728 1.95 14.10 9.20
N ALA A 729 0.71 14.57 9.19
CA ALA A 729 -0.44 13.80 9.63
C ALA A 729 -0.78 12.66 8.65
N ARG A 730 -0.65 12.91 7.34
CA ARG A 730 -0.92 11.93 6.29
C ARG A 730 0.08 10.77 6.30
N THR A 731 1.37 11.06 6.54
CA THR A 731 2.41 10.03 6.60
C THR A 731 2.29 9.15 7.85
N ARG A 732 1.75 9.68 8.95
CA ARG A 732 1.56 8.98 10.23
C ARG A 732 0.22 8.27 10.37
N ALA A 733 -0.78 8.62 9.56
CA ALA A 733 -2.11 8.01 9.61
C ALA A 733 -2.18 6.65 8.88
N ASP A 734 -3.15 5.84 9.31
CA ASP A 734 -3.35 4.45 8.86
C ASP A 734 -4.39 4.32 7.78
N ALA A 735 -5.29 5.31 7.77
CA ALA A 735 -6.18 5.59 6.68
C ALA A 735 -6.27 7.11 6.48
N VAL A 736 -6.50 7.51 5.24
CA VAL A 736 -6.68 8.91 4.85
C VAL A 736 -8.01 9.02 4.12
N LEU A 737 -8.84 9.97 4.54
CA LEU A 737 -10.05 10.35 3.82
C LEU A 737 -9.66 11.29 2.67
N LEU A 738 -9.94 10.86 1.45
CA LEU A 738 -9.77 11.66 0.24
C LEU A 738 -10.97 12.60 0.00
N SER A 739 -12.13 12.24 0.53
CA SER A 739 -13.35 13.07 0.51
C SER A 739 -13.50 13.84 1.83
N PRO A 740 -14.04 15.07 1.81
CA PRO A 740 -14.33 15.84 3.02
C PRO A 740 -15.51 15.29 3.85
N ARG A 741 -16.22 14.25 3.37
CA ARG A 741 -17.39 13.67 4.03
C ARG A 741 -17.01 12.68 5.13
N LEU A 742 -17.47 12.92 6.36
CA LEU A 742 -17.25 12.05 7.52
C LEU A 742 -17.97 10.70 7.40
N SER A 743 -19.06 10.65 6.65
CA SER A 743 -19.85 9.43 6.41
C SER A 743 -19.01 8.28 5.86
N ARG A 744 -17.89 8.57 5.20
CA ARG A 744 -16.92 7.58 4.71
C ARG A 744 -16.27 6.75 5.83
N ILE A 745 -16.18 7.28 7.05
CA ILE A 745 -15.66 6.55 8.22
C ILE A 745 -16.61 5.40 8.59
N ASP A 746 -17.91 5.65 8.59
CA ASP A 746 -18.93 4.61 8.82
C ASP A 746 -18.84 3.50 7.76
N GLU A 747 -18.73 3.90 6.49
CA GLU A 747 -18.56 2.98 5.38
C GLU A 747 -17.26 2.16 5.52
N ALA A 748 -16.20 2.80 6.02
CA ALA A 748 -14.90 2.15 6.21
C ALA A 748 -14.98 1.05 7.28
N VAL A 749 -15.61 1.34 8.41
CA VAL A 749 -15.87 0.36 9.48
C VAL A 749 -16.72 -0.80 8.94
N GLU A 750 -17.74 -0.52 8.12
CA GLU A 750 -18.56 -1.58 7.52
C GLU A 750 -17.74 -2.53 6.66
N ILE A 751 -16.98 -1.97 5.72
CA ILE A 751 -16.20 -2.75 4.76
C ILE A 751 -15.08 -3.49 5.49
N ALA A 752 -14.46 -2.90 6.52
CA ALA A 752 -13.48 -3.57 7.36
C ALA A 752 -14.07 -4.82 8.04
N ARG A 753 -15.23 -4.68 8.70
CA ARG A 753 -15.95 -5.80 9.36
C ARG A 753 -16.41 -6.86 8.35
N ALA A 754 -16.90 -6.45 7.17
CA ALA A 754 -17.30 -7.35 6.09
C ALA A 754 -16.10 -8.14 5.53
N THR A 755 -14.96 -7.46 5.34
CA THR A 755 -13.71 -8.07 4.86
C THR A 755 -13.23 -9.14 5.84
N ARG A 756 -13.18 -8.83 7.15
CA ARG A 756 -12.82 -9.80 8.18
C ARG A 756 -13.77 -11.00 8.22
N ARG A 757 -15.08 -10.78 8.07
CA ARG A 757 -16.06 -11.88 8.03
C ARG A 757 -15.79 -12.83 6.86
N ILE A 758 -15.54 -12.28 5.67
CA ILE A 758 -15.24 -13.07 4.46
C ILE A 758 -13.91 -13.81 4.59
N MET A 759 -12.88 -13.18 5.17
CA MET A 759 -11.62 -13.86 5.49
C MET A 759 -11.85 -15.07 6.40
N LYS A 760 -12.61 -14.92 7.49
CA LYS A 760 -12.94 -16.02 8.41
C LYS A 760 -13.73 -17.13 7.71
N GLN A 761 -14.72 -16.78 6.87
CA GLN A 761 -15.49 -17.74 6.08
C GLN A 761 -14.60 -18.55 5.12
N ASN A 762 -13.72 -17.87 4.38
CA ASN A 762 -12.82 -18.50 3.43
C ASN A 762 -11.82 -19.43 4.12
N MET A 763 -11.28 -19.01 5.26
CA MET A 763 -10.35 -19.82 6.04
C MET A 763 -11.05 -21.04 6.66
N ALA A 764 -12.25 -20.87 7.23
CA ALA A 764 -13.06 -21.98 7.75
C ALA A 764 -13.40 -22.99 6.64
N TRP A 765 -13.86 -22.52 5.47
CA TRP A 765 -14.14 -23.37 4.32
C TRP A 765 -12.91 -24.17 3.88
N SER A 766 -11.76 -23.51 3.73
CA SER A 766 -10.54 -24.17 3.29
C SER A 766 -10.07 -25.25 4.27
N VAL A 767 -10.18 -25.00 5.58
CA VAL A 767 -9.81 -25.99 6.60
C VAL A 767 -10.80 -27.16 6.59
N CYS A 768 -12.10 -26.89 6.60
CA CYS A 768 -13.13 -27.94 6.59
C CYS A 768 -13.00 -28.85 5.36
N TYR A 769 -12.80 -28.27 4.17
CA TYR A 769 -12.60 -29.02 2.93
C TYR A 769 -11.38 -29.95 3.03
N ASN A 770 -10.22 -29.43 3.43
CA ASN A 770 -8.98 -30.22 3.50
C ASN A 770 -9.05 -31.32 4.57
N VAL A 771 -9.62 -31.02 5.75
CA VAL A 771 -9.77 -32.00 6.83
C VAL A 771 -10.74 -33.12 6.45
N ALA A 772 -11.80 -32.82 5.71
CA ALA A 772 -12.74 -33.84 5.25
C ALA A 772 -12.21 -34.67 4.06
N ALA A 773 -11.50 -34.03 3.12
CA ALA A 773 -11.09 -34.68 1.88
C ALA A 773 -9.81 -35.53 2.02
N LEU A 774 -8.88 -35.15 2.92
CA LEU A 774 -7.62 -35.88 3.11
C LEU A 774 -7.82 -37.34 3.55
N PRO A 775 -8.65 -37.66 4.57
CA PRO A 775 -8.87 -39.06 4.96
C PRO A 775 -9.50 -39.89 3.84
N LEU A 776 -10.44 -39.30 3.09
CA LEU A 776 -11.10 -39.98 1.97
C LEU A 776 -10.11 -40.30 0.84
N ALA A 777 -9.18 -39.39 0.54
CA ALA A 777 -8.11 -39.64 -0.40
C ALA A 777 -7.13 -40.70 0.13
N ALA A 778 -6.74 -40.64 1.41
CA ALA A 778 -5.80 -41.57 2.01
C ALA A 778 -6.30 -43.03 2.05
N ILE A 779 -7.62 -43.24 2.17
CA ILE A 779 -8.27 -44.56 2.13
C ILE A 779 -8.53 -45.01 0.67
N GLY A 780 -8.25 -44.17 -0.33
CA GLY A 780 -8.46 -44.50 -1.74
C GLY A 780 -9.94 -44.45 -2.17
N LEU A 781 -10.74 -43.53 -1.61
CA LEU A 781 -12.11 -43.28 -2.05
C LEU A 781 -12.20 -42.14 -3.08
N VAL A 782 -11.12 -41.36 -3.23
CA VAL A 782 -11.08 -40.18 -4.10
C VAL A 782 -10.02 -40.41 -5.18
N PRO A 783 -10.40 -40.55 -6.47
CA PRO A 783 -9.42 -40.64 -7.55
C PRO A 783 -8.76 -39.27 -7.83
N PRO A 784 -7.55 -39.23 -8.43
CA PRO A 784 -6.78 -38.01 -8.62
C PRO A 784 -7.52 -36.92 -9.44
N TRP A 785 -8.25 -37.30 -10.47
CA TRP A 785 -9.04 -36.37 -11.28
C TRP A 785 -10.15 -35.69 -10.46
N LEU A 786 -10.77 -36.41 -9.52
CA LEU A 786 -11.81 -35.88 -8.65
C LEU A 786 -11.20 -34.94 -7.59
N ALA A 787 -10.02 -35.29 -7.06
CA ALA A 787 -9.26 -34.41 -6.18
C ALA A 787 -8.90 -33.07 -6.86
N ALA A 788 -8.47 -33.11 -8.13
CA ALA A 788 -8.16 -31.91 -8.92
C ALA A 788 -9.37 -31.00 -9.12
N ILE A 789 -10.53 -31.56 -9.46
CA ILE A 789 -11.79 -30.81 -9.61
C ILE A 789 -12.21 -30.20 -8.26
N GLY A 790 -12.21 -31.00 -7.19
CA GLY A 790 -12.63 -30.55 -5.87
C GLY A 790 -11.79 -29.38 -5.34
N MET A 791 -10.47 -29.47 -5.47
CA MET A 791 -9.56 -28.39 -5.05
C MET A 791 -9.77 -27.12 -5.90
N SER A 792 -9.96 -27.28 -7.20
CA SER A 792 -10.23 -26.16 -8.10
C SER A 792 -11.52 -25.45 -7.71
N LEU A 793 -12.60 -26.20 -7.51
CA LEU A 793 -13.90 -25.66 -7.10
C LEU A 793 -13.81 -24.97 -5.72
N SER A 794 -13.10 -25.58 -4.76
CA SER A 794 -12.88 -24.99 -3.44
C SER A 794 -12.17 -23.63 -3.52
N SER A 795 -11.13 -23.53 -4.37
CA SER A 795 -10.42 -22.27 -4.61
C SER A 795 -11.31 -21.22 -5.28
N LEU A 796 -12.13 -21.62 -6.27
CA LEU A 796 -13.10 -20.74 -6.93
C LEU A 796 -14.17 -20.22 -5.96
N ILE A 797 -14.66 -21.03 -5.01
CA ILE A 797 -15.61 -20.61 -3.98
C ILE A 797 -14.99 -19.51 -3.11
N VAL A 798 -13.73 -19.67 -2.69
CA VAL A 798 -13.01 -18.66 -1.89
C VAL A 798 -12.83 -17.35 -2.66
N VAL A 799 -12.43 -17.42 -3.93
CA VAL A 799 -12.33 -16.24 -4.82
C VAL A 799 -13.70 -15.57 -4.97
N GLY A 800 -14.74 -16.34 -5.29
CA GLY A 800 -16.09 -15.85 -5.50
C GLY A 800 -16.66 -15.17 -4.25
N ASN A 801 -16.43 -15.75 -3.07
CA ASN A 801 -16.85 -15.16 -1.81
C ASN A 801 -16.10 -13.85 -1.52
N ALA A 802 -14.79 -13.78 -1.80
CA ALA A 802 -14.02 -12.54 -1.71
C ALA A 802 -14.55 -11.45 -2.67
N LEU A 803 -14.94 -11.82 -3.88
CA LEU A 803 -15.47 -10.89 -4.88
C LEU A 803 -16.81 -10.25 -4.49
N ARG A 804 -17.54 -10.79 -3.51
CA ARG A 804 -18.77 -10.15 -2.99
C ARG A 804 -18.51 -8.76 -2.40
N LEU A 805 -17.29 -8.49 -1.92
CA LEU A 805 -16.88 -7.17 -1.43
C LEU A 805 -16.86 -6.12 -2.54
N THR A 806 -16.56 -6.50 -3.79
CA THR A 806 -16.49 -5.56 -4.92
C THR A 806 -17.85 -4.99 -5.32
N ARG A 807 -18.94 -5.68 -4.95
CA ARG A 807 -20.32 -5.28 -5.19
C ARG A 807 -21.02 -4.83 -3.92
N TRP A 808 -20.25 -4.53 -2.86
CA TRP A 808 -20.82 -4.18 -1.58
C TRP A 808 -21.56 -2.84 -1.68
N LYS A 809 -22.88 -2.89 -1.52
CA LYS A 809 -23.73 -1.71 -1.36
C LYS A 809 -23.82 -1.42 0.14
N THR A 810 -23.48 -0.19 0.53
CA THR A 810 -23.66 0.23 1.92
C THR A 810 -25.13 0.20 2.24
N ARG A 811 -25.48 -0.28 3.44
CA ARG A 811 -26.83 -0.04 3.94
C ARG A 811 -26.94 1.45 4.23
N PRO A 812 -27.95 2.16 3.69
CA PRO A 812 -28.17 3.54 4.09
C PRO A 812 -28.36 3.57 5.61
N ALA A 813 -27.70 4.52 6.26
CA ALA A 813 -27.90 4.76 7.69
C ALA A 813 -29.40 5.01 7.94
N PRO A 814 -29.94 4.57 9.09
CA PRO A 814 -31.30 4.95 9.47
C PRO A 814 -31.40 6.48 9.43
N HIS A 815 -32.37 7.01 8.68
CA HIS A 815 -32.63 8.44 8.62
C HIS A 815 -32.91 8.94 10.03
N VAL A 816 -31.96 9.68 10.60
CA VAL A 816 -32.22 10.50 11.78
C VAL A 816 -32.87 11.77 11.25
N SER A 817 -34.17 11.94 11.52
CA SER A 817 -34.85 13.20 11.24
C SER A 817 -34.07 14.33 11.91
N PRO A 818 -33.80 15.47 11.22
CA PRO A 818 -33.18 16.60 11.87
C PRO A 818 -34.02 17.02 13.09
N PRO A 819 -33.40 17.47 14.20
CA PRO A 819 -34.16 18.04 15.30
C PRO A 819 -35.02 19.16 14.73
N SER A 820 -36.32 19.13 15.04
CA SER A 820 -37.23 20.19 14.64
C SER A 820 -36.64 21.53 15.06
N PRO A 821 -36.64 22.56 14.19
CA PRO A 821 -36.17 23.87 14.59
C PRO A 821 -36.93 24.28 15.85
N VAL A 822 -36.19 24.57 16.91
CA VAL A 822 -36.75 25.20 18.10
C VAL A 822 -37.28 26.55 17.63
N THR A 823 -38.59 26.63 17.42
CA THR A 823 -39.28 27.89 17.23
C THR A 823 -39.05 28.74 18.47
N ALA A 824 -38.35 29.86 18.28
CA ALA A 824 -38.32 30.95 19.25
C ALA A 824 -39.73 31.52 19.45
#